data_AF-A0A660Q4R2-F1
#
_entry.id   AF-A0A660Q4R2-F1
#
_cell.length_a   1.000
_cell.length_b   1.000
_cell.length_c   1.000
_cell.angle_alpha   90.00
_cell.angle_beta   90.00
_cell.angle_gamma   90.00
#
_symmetry.space_group_name_H-M   'P 1'
#
loop_
_entity.id
_entity.type
_entity.pdbx_description
1 polymer ?
#
loop_
_entity_poly.entity_id
_entity_poly.type
_entity_poly.pdbx_seq_one_letter_code
_entity_poly.pdbx_strand_id
1 'polypeptide(L)'
;MRNVAFFRVGVAVLTMAFLDGCSSLRPPVRGWRRPSVVTVRKKGGSWYFFYQGRPFVVRGVCCVLPQDFSAPENDQGYNAISRYKGQYSKWRFDTLCRLRCWGFNTVSAWSHPSLYGRTDFFYTVVIDLQGPDARNRLVDVFSRQYRETVMRIARAKLRRHATNSTLVGYYVNNELPWYGEKAWPTNPKDGLLVRYLQLGPGAPGKRRVVRFLRDFYESFDAFLEDFSTSAENFDELLHVRDAVPRSPDFRDAERAWCGIVADRYYSMCRKAIRKFDPHHLILGSRFARRAPLPVIRACARYCDVVSLNYYDASGQPDPVYLDTLVSQIRRPLIISEFSWRAKENSSGCPNTRGAAVTVPTQQKRAENFEAFVTALMKKPYVVGYEWFQYFDEPPAGRSFDGENSNYGLVDIFDRPYVKLLRTISRVNREADRIHARAVRPGRAHPAVLDDFPTACVPPEPPAGFRAVEFSNPAAWRVFTWGDTTDADTYLDARAEDGILVLQGNSGGGWGCGVSIIPEQSPQETAAGKLAGAQRVIIDLEASRSVELRFFVNETGHGPPDADSYAGVKGADGEAYISFPVTVPPGRHSYVFRLCELEKNTAYGNQRGNGILDTQGIAEVGLVFTPGQVISLKVSRICFRGS
;
A
#
# COMPACT_ATOMS: atom_id res chain seq x y z
N MET A 1 13.26 -8.88 -76.42
CA MET A 1 13.33 -10.21 -77.07
C MET A 1 11.98 -10.91 -76.90
N ARG A 2 11.33 -11.26 -78.03
CA ARG A 2 10.19 -12.21 -78.24
C ARG A 2 8.85 -11.87 -77.52
N ASN A 3 7.79 -11.38 -78.19
CA ASN A 3 6.80 -12.07 -79.06
C ASN A 3 6.29 -13.39 -78.46
N VAL A 4 4.97 -13.68 -78.33
CA VAL A 4 3.98 -14.09 -79.38
C VAL A 4 2.59 -14.16 -78.67
N ALA A 5 1.52 -13.48 -79.11
CA ALA A 5 0.46 -13.86 -80.08
C ALA A 5 -0.53 -15.00 -79.67
N PHE A 6 -1.79 -14.60 -79.42
CA PHE A 6 -3.04 -14.94 -80.16
C PHE A 6 -3.74 -16.33 -80.12
N PHE A 7 -5.09 -16.25 -80.19
CA PHE A 7 -6.19 -17.22 -80.53
C PHE A 7 -6.89 -18.00 -79.38
N ARG A 8 -8.18 -17.72 -79.06
CA ARG A 8 -9.50 -18.13 -79.67
C ARG A 8 -9.86 -19.60 -79.30
N VAL A 9 -11.04 -19.98 -78.81
CA VAL A 9 -12.43 -19.99 -79.35
C VAL A 9 -13.36 -20.43 -78.19
N GLY A 10 -14.53 -19.82 -77.93
CA GLY A 10 -15.88 -20.28 -78.34
C GLY A 10 -16.34 -21.54 -77.59
N VAL A 11 -17.51 -21.60 -76.95
CA VAL A 11 -18.82 -21.84 -77.61
C VAL A 11 -19.96 -21.38 -76.67
N ALA A 12 -20.97 -20.76 -77.29
CA ALA A 12 -22.23 -20.32 -76.72
C ALA A 12 -23.27 -21.46 -76.61
N VAL A 13 -24.38 -21.25 -75.89
CA VAL A 13 -25.78 -21.44 -76.37
C VAL A 13 -26.80 -21.37 -75.21
N LEU A 14 -27.78 -20.47 -75.39
CA LEU A 14 -29.22 -20.45 -75.02
C LEU A 14 -29.65 -20.83 -73.55
N THR A 15 -30.69 -20.29 -72.91
CA THR A 15 -32.00 -19.76 -73.36
C THR A 15 -32.67 -19.03 -72.19
N MET A 16 -33.58 -18.09 -72.49
CA MET A 16 -34.59 -17.56 -71.56
C MET A 16 -35.59 -18.64 -71.12
N ALA A 17 -36.04 -18.60 -69.85
CA ALA A 17 -37.44 -18.82 -69.45
C ALA A 17 -37.67 -18.57 -67.94
N PHE A 18 -38.38 -17.46 -67.64
CA PHE A 18 -39.53 -17.33 -66.73
C PHE A 18 -39.70 -18.30 -65.52
N LEU A 19 -39.63 -17.78 -64.29
CA LEU A 19 -40.76 -17.59 -63.35
C LEU A 19 -40.31 -17.50 -61.87
N ASP A 20 -40.81 -16.44 -61.22
CA ASP A 20 -41.27 -16.32 -59.84
C ASP A 20 -40.53 -17.01 -58.68
N GLY A 21 -40.05 -16.17 -57.75
CA GLY A 21 -39.88 -16.56 -56.35
C GLY A 21 -38.73 -15.86 -55.63
N CYS A 22 -39.07 -14.99 -54.67
CA CYS A 22 -38.21 -14.49 -53.59
C CYS A 22 -37.10 -13.48 -53.93
N SER A 23 -37.49 -12.22 -54.16
CA SER A 23 -36.61 -11.06 -53.99
C SER A 23 -36.90 -10.32 -52.67
N SER A 24 -36.11 -10.57 -51.62
CA SER A 24 -35.61 -9.53 -50.69
C SER A 24 -34.76 -10.10 -49.53
N LEU A 25 -33.81 -11.00 -49.80
CA LEU A 25 -32.70 -11.18 -48.85
C LEU A 25 -31.64 -10.14 -49.15
N ARG A 26 -31.78 -8.96 -48.53
CA ARG A 26 -30.63 -8.08 -48.31
C ARG A 26 -29.57 -8.92 -47.58
N PRO A 27 -28.29 -8.91 -48.00
CA PRO A 27 -27.25 -9.57 -47.23
C PRO A 27 -27.31 -8.99 -45.82
N PRO A 28 -27.27 -9.81 -44.76
CA PRO A 28 -27.25 -9.27 -43.41
C PRO A 28 -26.00 -8.42 -43.33
N VAL A 29 -26.19 -7.11 -43.16
CA VAL A 29 -25.14 -6.23 -42.65
C VAL A 29 -24.67 -6.94 -41.39
N ARG A 30 -23.47 -7.55 -41.43
CA ARG A 30 -22.82 -8.12 -40.25
C ARG A 30 -22.63 -6.95 -39.30
N GLY A 31 -23.65 -6.70 -38.47
CA GLY A 31 -23.55 -5.81 -37.34
C GLY A 31 -22.34 -6.29 -36.57
N TRP A 32 -21.33 -5.44 -36.46
CA TRP A 32 -20.15 -5.68 -35.65
C TRP A 32 -20.66 -5.94 -34.22
N ARG A 33 -20.89 -7.21 -33.86
CA ARG A 33 -21.28 -7.57 -32.50
C ARG A 33 -20.10 -7.14 -31.63
N ARG A 34 -20.34 -6.18 -30.73
CA ARG A 34 -19.35 -5.79 -29.72
C ARG A 34 -18.77 -7.06 -29.10
N PRO A 35 -17.44 -7.20 -29.02
CA PRO A 35 -16.84 -8.38 -28.40
C PRO A 35 -17.43 -8.55 -26.99
N SER A 36 -17.79 -9.77 -26.65
CA SER A 36 -18.36 -10.12 -25.33
C SER A 36 -17.26 -10.05 -24.27
N VAL A 37 -16.85 -8.85 -23.89
CA VAL A 37 -15.82 -8.60 -22.87
C VAL A 37 -16.39 -8.67 -21.45
N VAL A 38 -15.52 -8.82 -20.47
CA VAL A 38 -15.90 -8.70 -19.06
C VAL A 38 -16.33 -7.26 -18.74
N THR A 39 -17.42 -7.11 -18.00
CA THR A 39 -17.94 -5.82 -17.51
C THR A 39 -18.14 -5.86 -16.00
N VAL A 40 -18.33 -4.70 -15.36
CA VAL A 40 -18.60 -4.62 -13.91
C VAL A 40 -19.87 -3.80 -13.67
N ARG A 41 -20.81 -4.33 -12.89
CA ARG A 41 -22.09 -3.66 -12.57
C ARG A 41 -22.75 -4.27 -11.34
N LYS A 42 -23.80 -3.61 -10.82
CA LYS A 42 -24.60 -4.13 -9.70
C LYS A 42 -25.67 -5.13 -10.15
N LYS A 43 -25.96 -6.12 -9.29
CA LYS A 43 -27.12 -7.03 -9.33
C LYS A 43 -27.59 -7.28 -7.90
N GLY A 44 -28.85 -6.99 -7.61
CA GLY A 44 -29.41 -7.19 -6.25
C GLY A 44 -28.70 -6.38 -5.16
N GLY A 45 -28.15 -5.20 -5.49
CA GLY A 45 -27.41 -4.35 -4.55
C GLY A 45 -25.90 -4.63 -4.47
N SER A 46 -25.45 -5.83 -4.85
CA SER A 46 -24.03 -6.21 -4.88
C SER A 46 -23.39 -5.99 -6.24
N TRP A 47 -22.11 -5.67 -6.26
CA TRP A 47 -21.29 -5.54 -7.47
C TRP A 47 -20.78 -6.90 -7.92
N TYR A 48 -20.75 -7.14 -9.23
CA TYR A 48 -20.15 -8.34 -9.82
C TYR A 48 -19.40 -7.98 -11.09
N PHE A 49 -18.43 -8.83 -11.45
CA PHE A 49 -18.04 -8.95 -12.84
C PHE A 49 -19.10 -9.73 -13.62
N PHE A 50 -19.22 -9.44 -14.91
CA PHE A 50 -20.14 -10.11 -15.82
C PHE A 50 -19.41 -10.55 -17.08
N TYR A 51 -19.62 -11.81 -17.44
CA TYR A 51 -19.18 -12.36 -18.72
C TYR A 51 -20.35 -13.12 -19.35
N GLN A 52 -20.67 -12.81 -20.61
CA GLN A 52 -21.80 -13.42 -21.33
C GLN A 52 -23.13 -13.39 -20.53
N GLY A 53 -23.38 -12.29 -19.82
CA GLY A 53 -24.59 -12.09 -19.02
C GLY A 53 -24.59 -12.77 -17.64
N ARG A 54 -23.58 -13.61 -17.32
CA ARG A 54 -23.49 -14.31 -16.04
C ARG A 54 -22.63 -13.52 -15.04
N PRO A 55 -23.13 -13.25 -13.82
CA PRO A 55 -22.32 -12.64 -12.77
C PRO A 55 -21.30 -13.65 -12.23
N PHE A 56 -20.13 -13.17 -11.83
CA PHE A 56 -19.13 -13.96 -11.11
C PHE A 56 -18.27 -13.05 -10.22
N VAL A 57 -17.65 -13.64 -9.21
CA VAL A 57 -16.51 -13.03 -8.50
C VAL A 57 -15.18 -13.57 -9.03
N VAL A 58 -14.16 -12.71 -9.04
CA VAL A 58 -12.77 -13.14 -9.37
C VAL A 58 -12.21 -13.94 -8.19
N ARG A 59 -11.72 -15.13 -8.50
CA ARG A 59 -10.93 -15.99 -7.60
C ARG A 59 -9.60 -16.22 -8.30
N GLY A 60 -8.64 -15.36 -7.97
CA GLY A 60 -7.38 -15.25 -8.68
C GLY A 60 -6.18 -15.81 -7.92
N VAL A 61 -5.11 -16.09 -8.67
CA VAL A 61 -3.77 -16.38 -8.13
C VAL A 61 -2.72 -15.62 -8.94
N CYS A 62 -1.79 -14.96 -8.26
CA CYS A 62 -0.68 -14.20 -8.84
C CYS A 62 0.51 -15.10 -9.17
N CYS A 63 1.38 -14.63 -10.07
CA CYS A 63 2.67 -15.24 -10.43
C CYS A 63 2.59 -16.73 -10.82
N VAL A 64 1.58 -17.13 -11.60
CA VAL A 64 1.52 -18.50 -12.13
C VAL A 64 2.54 -18.64 -13.26
N LEU A 65 3.76 -19.02 -12.91
CA LEU A 65 4.90 -19.16 -13.82
C LEU A 65 5.39 -20.61 -13.86
N PRO A 66 6.03 -21.02 -14.97
CA PRO A 66 6.61 -22.37 -15.11
C PRO A 66 7.88 -22.57 -14.29
N GLN A 67 8.55 -21.47 -13.96
CA GLN A 67 9.74 -21.41 -13.13
C GLN A 67 9.80 -20.04 -12.45
N ASP A 68 10.51 -19.97 -11.33
CA ASP A 68 10.84 -18.74 -10.65
C ASP A 68 12.02 -18.06 -11.34
N PHE A 69 11.77 -16.86 -11.89
CA PHE A 69 12.81 -16.04 -12.53
C PHE A 69 13.46 -15.04 -11.56
N SER A 70 13.03 -15.04 -10.30
CA SER A 70 13.58 -14.18 -9.25
C SER A 70 14.68 -14.84 -8.44
N ALA A 71 14.84 -16.17 -8.53
CA ALA A 71 15.89 -16.91 -7.83
C ALA A 71 17.30 -16.44 -8.25
N PRO A 72 18.24 -16.30 -7.29
CA PRO A 72 19.65 -16.09 -7.59
C PRO A 72 20.22 -17.22 -8.48
N GLU A 73 21.24 -16.93 -9.30
CA GLU A 73 21.76 -17.86 -10.32
C GLU A 73 22.18 -19.25 -9.80
N ASN A 74 22.51 -19.37 -8.51
CA ASN A 74 22.99 -20.61 -7.87
C ASN A 74 22.04 -21.15 -6.79
N ASP A 75 20.80 -20.64 -6.68
CA ASP A 75 19.85 -21.07 -5.65
C ASP A 75 18.78 -22.03 -6.20
N GLN A 76 18.19 -22.84 -5.30
CA GLN A 76 17.05 -23.69 -5.63
C GLN A 76 15.75 -22.87 -5.62
N GLY A 77 15.42 -22.28 -6.76
CA GLY A 77 14.10 -21.69 -7.02
C GLY A 77 13.08 -22.72 -7.54
N TYR A 78 11.80 -22.35 -7.54
CA TYR A 78 10.75 -23.16 -8.15
C TYR A 78 11.05 -23.43 -9.64
N ASN A 79 11.04 -24.69 -10.06
CA ASN A 79 11.19 -25.06 -11.48
C ASN A 79 10.39 -26.32 -11.81
N ALA A 80 9.12 -26.14 -12.17
CA ALA A 80 8.28 -27.26 -12.58
C ALA A 80 8.64 -27.83 -13.95
N ILE A 81 9.23 -27.04 -14.86
CA ILE A 81 9.52 -27.50 -16.23
C ILE A 81 10.50 -28.67 -16.26
N SER A 82 11.43 -28.72 -15.31
CA SER A 82 12.31 -29.87 -15.10
C SER A 82 11.52 -31.17 -14.92
N ARG A 83 10.50 -31.17 -14.04
CA ARG A 83 9.58 -32.29 -13.79
C ARG A 83 8.76 -32.65 -15.03
N TYR A 84 8.42 -31.66 -15.84
CA TYR A 84 7.72 -31.85 -17.11
C TYR A 84 8.64 -32.24 -18.27
N LYS A 85 9.94 -32.52 -18.03
CA LYS A 85 10.94 -32.87 -19.05
C LYS A 85 10.97 -31.84 -20.20
N GLY A 86 10.84 -30.55 -19.87
CA GLY A 86 10.79 -29.47 -20.86
C GLY A 86 9.43 -29.26 -21.54
N GLN A 87 8.40 -30.06 -21.25
CA GLN A 87 7.11 -29.98 -21.92
C GLN A 87 6.19 -28.89 -21.34
N TYR A 88 6.38 -27.65 -21.79
CA TYR A 88 5.57 -26.49 -21.40
C TYR A 88 4.06 -26.67 -21.62
N SER A 89 3.65 -27.39 -22.67
CA SER A 89 2.23 -27.67 -22.96
C SER A 89 1.60 -28.54 -21.87
N LYS A 90 2.35 -29.52 -21.35
CA LYS A 90 1.90 -30.41 -20.27
C LYS A 90 1.83 -29.67 -18.94
N TRP A 91 2.83 -28.87 -18.60
CA TRP A 91 2.78 -27.96 -17.45
C TRP A 91 1.54 -27.06 -17.53
N ARG A 92 1.35 -26.36 -18.65
CA ARG A 92 0.19 -25.49 -18.87
C ARG A 92 -1.13 -26.22 -18.63
N PHE A 93 -1.29 -27.42 -19.21
CA PHE A 93 -2.51 -28.21 -19.07
C PHE A 93 -2.75 -28.59 -17.61
N ASP A 94 -1.76 -29.19 -16.95
CA ASP A 94 -1.85 -29.63 -15.56
C ASP A 94 -2.10 -28.46 -14.61
N THR A 95 -1.41 -27.33 -14.78
CA THR A 95 -1.61 -26.12 -13.98
C THR A 95 -3.03 -25.60 -14.12
N LEU A 96 -3.56 -25.47 -15.34
CA LEU A 96 -4.95 -25.04 -15.54
C LEU A 96 -5.96 -26.05 -14.95
N CYS A 97 -5.68 -27.35 -15.01
CA CYS A 97 -6.49 -28.37 -14.34
C CYS A 97 -6.45 -28.22 -12.82
N ARG A 98 -5.27 -28.06 -12.21
CA ARG A 98 -5.10 -27.81 -10.77
C ARG A 98 -5.88 -26.58 -10.32
N LEU A 99 -5.70 -25.46 -11.00
CA LEU A 99 -6.40 -24.21 -10.66
C LEU A 99 -7.92 -24.36 -10.72
N ARG A 100 -8.46 -25.01 -11.76
CA ARG A 100 -9.90 -25.33 -11.83
C ARG A 100 -10.35 -26.26 -10.69
N CYS A 101 -9.59 -27.32 -10.41
CA CYS A 101 -9.89 -28.23 -9.30
C CYS A 101 -9.92 -27.51 -7.95
N TRP A 102 -9.03 -26.53 -7.76
CA TRP A 102 -8.97 -25.68 -6.58
C TRP A 102 -9.98 -24.51 -6.59
N GLY A 103 -10.85 -24.45 -7.58
CA GLY A 103 -11.92 -23.46 -7.68
C GLY A 103 -11.48 -22.05 -8.11
N PHE A 104 -10.23 -21.87 -8.53
CA PHE A 104 -9.80 -20.62 -9.17
C PHE A 104 -10.42 -20.51 -10.56
N ASN A 105 -10.77 -19.28 -10.95
CA ASN A 105 -11.28 -18.98 -12.29
C ASN A 105 -10.41 -17.96 -13.04
N THR A 106 -9.42 -17.37 -12.37
CA THR A 106 -8.61 -16.27 -12.90
C THR A 106 -7.13 -16.50 -12.64
N VAL A 107 -6.29 -16.35 -13.67
CA VAL A 107 -4.83 -16.20 -13.50
C VAL A 107 -4.51 -14.72 -13.48
N SER A 108 -3.88 -14.25 -12.40
CA SER A 108 -3.74 -12.82 -12.13
C SER A 108 -2.36 -12.29 -12.53
N ALA A 109 -2.01 -11.12 -11.99
CA ALA A 109 -0.76 -10.39 -12.11
C ALA A 109 0.45 -11.32 -12.25
N TRP A 110 1.30 -10.99 -13.22
CA TRP A 110 2.58 -11.65 -13.48
C TRP A 110 2.48 -13.16 -13.80
N SER A 111 1.32 -13.64 -14.26
CA SER A 111 1.17 -15.02 -14.75
C SER A 111 1.65 -15.19 -16.19
N HIS A 112 2.09 -16.41 -16.53
CA HIS A 112 2.66 -16.72 -17.84
C HIS A 112 1.61 -16.59 -18.96
N PRO A 113 1.91 -15.90 -20.09
CA PRO A 113 0.94 -15.66 -21.16
C PRO A 113 0.33 -16.90 -21.81
N SER A 114 0.98 -18.06 -21.73
CA SER A 114 0.41 -19.31 -22.27
C SER A 114 -0.84 -19.77 -21.50
N LEU A 115 -1.03 -19.33 -20.26
CA LEU A 115 -2.20 -19.69 -19.45
C LEU A 115 -3.47 -18.97 -19.92
N TYR A 116 -3.30 -17.84 -20.61
CA TYR A 116 -4.35 -17.01 -21.20
C TYR A 116 -4.12 -16.81 -22.71
N GLY A 117 -4.94 -16.01 -23.39
CA GLY A 117 -4.77 -15.71 -24.82
C GLY A 117 -5.52 -16.63 -25.79
N ARG A 118 -5.83 -17.88 -25.41
CA ARG A 118 -6.68 -18.86 -26.16
C ARG A 118 -7.30 -19.92 -25.24
N THR A 119 -7.59 -19.56 -24.00
CA THR A 119 -8.23 -20.42 -23.01
C THR A 119 -9.54 -19.77 -22.56
N ASP A 120 -10.42 -20.56 -21.96
CA ASP A 120 -11.64 -20.10 -21.29
C ASP A 120 -11.37 -19.54 -19.88
N PHE A 121 -10.10 -19.52 -19.44
CA PHE A 121 -9.71 -19.00 -18.13
C PHE A 121 -9.67 -17.47 -18.17
N PHE A 122 -10.21 -16.84 -17.12
CA PHE A 122 -10.13 -15.39 -16.98
C PHE A 122 -8.71 -14.98 -16.63
N TYR A 123 -8.34 -13.75 -16.96
CA TYR A 123 -7.05 -13.21 -16.55
C TYR A 123 -7.08 -11.70 -16.32
N THR A 124 -6.16 -11.23 -15.50
CA THR A 124 -5.84 -9.80 -15.34
C THR A 124 -4.40 -9.56 -15.80
N VAL A 125 -4.07 -8.32 -16.15
CA VAL A 125 -2.72 -7.96 -16.59
C VAL A 125 -2.26 -6.70 -15.88
N VAL A 126 -1.06 -6.72 -15.32
CA VAL A 126 -0.39 -5.50 -14.83
C VAL A 126 0.31 -4.81 -16.00
N ILE A 127 -0.02 -3.55 -16.20
CA ILE A 127 0.63 -2.69 -17.18
C ILE A 127 1.34 -1.59 -16.42
N ASP A 128 2.67 -1.63 -16.43
CA ASP A 128 3.54 -0.65 -15.77
C ASP A 128 3.55 0.66 -16.56
N LEU A 129 2.43 1.39 -16.54
CA LEU A 129 2.32 2.73 -17.11
C LEU A 129 3.04 3.70 -16.18
N GLN A 130 4.37 3.64 -16.20
CA GLN A 130 5.26 4.49 -15.43
C GLN A 130 5.89 5.58 -16.31
N GLY A 131 6.51 6.54 -15.65
CA GLY A 131 7.34 7.56 -16.28
C GLY A 131 8.62 6.98 -16.89
N PRO A 132 9.47 7.84 -17.47
CA PRO A 132 10.72 7.43 -18.11
C PRO A 132 11.74 6.82 -17.13
N ASP A 133 11.61 7.11 -15.83
CA ASP A 133 12.52 6.65 -14.78
C ASP A 133 11.77 5.80 -13.74
N ALA A 134 12.27 4.59 -13.49
CA ALA A 134 11.72 3.67 -12.51
C ALA A 134 11.98 4.10 -11.06
N ARG A 135 12.97 4.96 -10.80
CA ARG A 135 13.29 5.50 -9.46
C ARG A 135 12.41 6.70 -9.08
N ASN A 136 11.94 7.44 -10.08
CA ASN A 136 11.09 8.61 -9.93
C ASN A 136 9.64 8.31 -10.39
N ARG A 137 9.06 7.19 -9.92
CA ARG A 137 7.64 6.88 -10.19
C ARG A 137 6.80 8.06 -9.67
N LEU A 138 5.79 8.45 -10.46
CA LEU A 138 4.91 9.62 -10.22
C LEU A 138 5.55 11.01 -10.32
N VAL A 139 6.83 11.14 -10.68
CA VAL A 139 7.51 12.44 -10.86
C VAL A 139 8.24 12.47 -12.22
N ASP A 140 8.02 13.39 -13.14
CA ASP A 140 7.05 14.50 -13.20
C ASP A 140 5.89 14.14 -14.16
N VAL A 141 4.67 13.90 -13.64
CA VAL A 141 3.48 13.51 -14.44
C VAL A 141 2.94 14.63 -15.32
N PHE A 142 3.41 15.87 -15.13
CA PHE A 142 3.07 17.01 -15.98
C PHE A 142 4.00 17.14 -17.19
N SER A 143 5.16 16.46 -17.16
CA SER A 143 6.12 16.51 -18.26
C SER A 143 5.60 15.83 -19.54
N ARG A 144 6.04 16.36 -20.69
CA ARG A 144 5.76 15.77 -22.00
C ARG A 144 6.34 14.36 -22.12
N GLN A 145 7.56 14.15 -21.62
CA GLN A 145 8.28 12.88 -21.67
C GLN A 145 7.55 11.77 -20.90
N TYR A 146 6.96 12.09 -19.73
CA TYR A 146 6.16 11.13 -18.97
C TYR A 146 4.96 10.65 -19.81
N ARG A 147 4.23 11.60 -20.41
CA ARG A 147 3.09 11.27 -21.29
C ARG A 147 3.50 10.42 -22.48
N GLU A 148 4.58 10.76 -23.16
CA GLU A 148 5.08 10.00 -24.30
C GLU A 148 5.50 8.58 -23.91
N THR A 149 6.11 8.42 -22.73
CA THR A 149 6.48 7.12 -22.18
C THR A 149 5.26 6.25 -21.89
N VAL A 150 4.26 6.80 -21.19
CA VAL A 150 2.99 6.09 -20.91
C VAL A 150 2.30 5.65 -22.22
N MET A 151 2.22 6.54 -23.20
CA MET A 151 1.63 6.22 -24.51
C MET A 151 2.40 5.13 -25.27
N ARG A 152 3.74 5.15 -25.20
CA ARG A 152 4.62 4.14 -25.81
C ARG A 152 4.42 2.77 -25.17
N ILE A 153 4.40 2.70 -23.84
CA ILE A 153 4.17 1.45 -23.09
C ILE A 153 2.78 0.90 -23.41
N ALA A 154 1.74 1.74 -23.36
CA ALA A 154 0.37 1.34 -23.69
C ALA A 154 0.27 0.76 -25.11
N ARG A 155 0.88 1.42 -26.11
CA ARG A 155 0.93 0.92 -27.49
C ARG A 155 1.55 -0.45 -27.61
N ALA A 156 2.67 -0.69 -26.90
CA ALA A 156 3.44 -1.92 -26.98
C ALA A 156 2.78 -3.08 -26.22
N LYS A 157 2.13 -2.80 -25.08
CA LYS A 157 1.58 -3.85 -24.21
C LYS A 157 0.12 -4.21 -24.54
N LEU A 158 -0.75 -3.24 -24.86
CA LEU A 158 -2.21 -3.46 -24.87
C LEU A 158 -2.75 -4.14 -26.14
N ARG A 159 -2.13 -3.91 -27.31
CA ARG A 159 -2.66 -4.41 -28.60
C ARG A 159 -2.89 -5.92 -28.63
N ARG A 160 -2.06 -6.71 -27.93
CA ARG A 160 -2.16 -8.18 -27.88
C ARG A 160 -3.38 -8.68 -27.09
N HIS A 161 -4.02 -7.81 -26.32
CA HIS A 161 -5.10 -8.15 -25.39
C HIS A 161 -6.46 -7.55 -25.80
N ALA A 162 -6.45 -6.51 -26.64
CA ALA A 162 -7.64 -5.68 -26.94
C ALA A 162 -8.85 -6.45 -27.50
N THR A 163 -8.66 -7.65 -28.06
CA THR A 163 -9.73 -8.49 -28.61
C THR A 163 -10.04 -9.72 -27.75
N ASN A 164 -9.37 -9.91 -26.62
CA ASN A 164 -9.51 -11.13 -25.83
C ASN A 164 -10.64 -11.03 -24.82
N SER A 165 -11.73 -11.76 -25.06
CA SER A 165 -12.96 -11.70 -24.27
C SER A 165 -12.81 -12.13 -22.81
N THR A 166 -11.80 -12.95 -22.47
CA THR A 166 -11.58 -13.43 -21.09
C THR A 166 -10.69 -12.52 -20.25
N LEU A 167 -10.19 -11.40 -20.82
CA LEU A 167 -9.52 -10.38 -20.03
C LEU A 167 -10.54 -9.70 -19.12
N VAL A 168 -10.32 -9.80 -17.81
CA VAL A 168 -11.09 -9.05 -16.80
C VAL A 168 -10.74 -7.57 -16.89
N GLY A 169 -9.46 -7.25 -16.90
CA GLY A 169 -8.99 -5.87 -17.04
C GLY A 169 -7.50 -5.69 -16.74
N TYR A 170 -7.07 -4.43 -16.79
CA TYR A 170 -5.69 -4.01 -16.56
C TYR A 170 -5.53 -3.38 -15.19
N TYR A 171 -4.57 -3.86 -14.40
CA TYR A 171 -3.99 -3.06 -13.33
C TYR A 171 -3.01 -2.04 -13.93
N VAL A 172 -3.07 -0.81 -13.47
CA VAL A 172 -2.13 0.26 -13.85
C VAL A 172 -1.06 0.39 -12.79
N ASN A 173 0.09 -0.23 -13.05
CA ASN A 173 1.21 -0.35 -12.10
C ASN A 173 0.88 -1.18 -10.85
N ASN A 174 1.80 -1.21 -9.89
CA ASN A 174 1.68 -1.88 -8.59
C ASN A 174 2.31 -1.01 -7.49
N GLU A 175 1.60 -0.82 -6.37
CA GLU A 175 2.13 -0.16 -5.16
C GLU A 175 2.96 1.09 -5.48
N LEU A 176 2.32 2.03 -6.18
CA LEU A 176 2.93 3.30 -6.55
C LEU A 176 3.24 4.12 -5.29
N PRO A 177 4.31 4.94 -5.32
CA PRO A 177 4.80 5.59 -4.12
C PRO A 177 4.04 6.88 -3.82
N TRP A 178 2.78 6.74 -3.39
CA TRP A 178 1.89 7.88 -3.12
C TRP A 178 2.29 8.69 -1.89
N TYR A 179 3.19 8.17 -1.06
CA TYR A 179 3.81 8.87 0.07
C TYR A 179 5.24 9.30 -0.26
N GLY A 180 5.55 9.48 -1.55
CA GLY A 180 6.85 9.97 -1.98
C GLY A 180 7.76 8.86 -2.48
N GLU A 181 8.45 8.16 -1.59
CA GLU A 181 9.38 7.08 -1.94
C GLU A 181 8.74 5.68 -1.90
N LYS A 182 7.80 5.48 -0.97
CA LYS A 182 7.13 4.20 -0.72
C LYS A 182 5.61 4.28 -0.91
N ALA A 183 4.98 3.10 -0.98
CA ALA A 183 3.53 2.97 -1.06
C ALA A 183 2.82 3.14 0.29
N TRP A 184 3.57 3.34 1.37
CA TRP A 184 3.12 3.57 2.74
C TRP A 184 3.78 4.83 3.32
N PRO A 185 3.20 5.43 4.38
CA PRO A 185 3.78 6.59 5.07
C PRO A 185 5.25 6.40 5.46
N THR A 186 6.07 7.43 5.22
CA THR A 186 7.50 7.46 5.56
C THR A 186 7.89 8.86 6.06
N ASN A 187 9.14 9.28 5.87
CA ASN A 187 9.62 10.59 6.28
C ASN A 187 8.84 11.70 5.54
N PRO A 188 8.26 12.69 6.25
CA PRO A 188 7.62 13.85 5.67
C PRO A 188 8.45 14.57 4.59
N LYS A 189 9.77 14.56 4.71
CA LYS A 189 10.71 15.20 3.77
C LYS A 189 10.82 14.47 2.43
N ASP A 190 10.36 13.23 2.35
CA ASP A 190 10.37 12.43 1.13
C ASP A 190 9.02 12.48 0.38
N GLY A 191 8.02 13.18 0.92
CA GLY A 191 6.67 13.31 0.36
C GLY A 191 6.64 13.79 -1.09
N LEU A 192 5.56 13.49 -1.81
CA LEU A 192 5.44 13.87 -3.22
C LEU A 192 5.47 15.40 -3.38
N LEU A 193 4.90 16.18 -2.47
CA LEU A 193 4.98 17.64 -2.55
C LEU A 193 6.43 18.11 -2.50
N VAL A 194 7.20 17.62 -1.53
CA VAL A 194 8.61 17.96 -1.35
C VAL A 194 9.45 17.52 -2.55
N ARG A 195 9.23 16.30 -3.07
CA ARG A 195 9.92 15.81 -4.29
C ARG A 195 9.67 16.69 -5.50
N TYR A 196 8.46 17.25 -5.66
CA TYR A 196 8.16 18.21 -6.73
C TYR A 196 8.81 19.59 -6.48
N LEU A 197 8.94 20.01 -5.22
CA LEU A 197 9.73 21.19 -4.84
C LEU A 197 11.23 20.99 -5.04
N GLN A 198 11.75 19.78 -5.14
CA GLN A 198 13.17 19.56 -5.43
C GLN A 198 13.50 19.57 -6.94
N LEU A 199 12.48 19.63 -7.81
CA LEU A 199 12.69 19.72 -9.26
C LEU A 199 13.32 21.06 -9.66
N GLY A 200 14.06 21.06 -10.77
CA GLY A 200 14.63 22.30 -11.33
C GLY A 200 13.55 23.24 -11.91
N PRO A 201 13.83 24.56 -12.04
CA PRO A 201 12.86 25.57 -12.50
C PRO A 201 12.26 25.27 -13.89
N GLY A 202 13.02 24.57 -14.75
CA GLY A 202 12.57 24.14 -16.08
C GLY A 202 11.50 23.04 -16.05
N ALA A 203 11.33 22.31 -14.95
CA ALA A 203 10.38 21.20 -14.86
C ALA A 203 8.91 21.70 -14.81
N PRO A 204 8.01 21.18 -15.66
CA PRO A 204 6.59 21.50 -15.59
C PRO A 204 5.96 21.24 -14.22
N GLY A 205 6.38 20.18 -13.54
CA GLY A 205 5.97 19.83 -12.19
C GLY A 205 6.37 20.87 -11.15
N LYS A 206 7.59 21.42 -11.23
CA LYS A 206 8.07 22.50 -10.34
C LYS A 206 7.17 23.73 -10.43
N ARG A 207 6.88 24.18 -11.66
CA ARG A 207 5.97 25.30 -11.89
C ARG A 207 4.54 25.00 -11.41
N ARG A 208 4.08 23.76 -11.55
CA ARG A 208 2.75 23.35 -11.12
C ARG A 208 2.60 23.32 -9.61
N VAL A 209 3.60 22.81 -8.87
CA VAL A 209 3.57 22.76 -7.40
C VAL A 209 3.67 24.15 -6.79
N VAL A 210 4.52 25.03 -7.32
CA VAL A 210 4.63 26.42 -6.85
C VAL A 210 3.31 27.17 -7.03
N ARG A 211 2.65 27.03 -8.19
CA ARG A 211 1.31 27.60 -8.39
C ARG A 211 0.29 27.03 -7.41
N PHE A 212 0.32 25.71 -7.19
CA PHE A 212 -0.57 25.08 -6.23
C PHE A 212 -0.39 25.65 -4.82
N LEU A 213 0.84 25.82 -4.34
CA LEU A 213 1.12 26.37 -3.02
C LEU A 213 0.63 27.82 -2.89
N ARG A 214 0.83 28.64 -3.92
CA ARG A 214 0.28 30.00 -3.99
C ARG A 214 -1.24 30.03 -3.90
N ASP A 215 -1.92 29.07 -4.54
CA ASP A 215 -3.38 28.99 -4.53
C ASP A 215 -3.92 28.36 -3.22
N PHE A 216 -3.11 27.57 -2.53
CA PHE A 216 -3.49 26.81 -1.34
C PHE A 216 -3.34 27.63 -0.05
N TYR A 217 -2.23 28.35 0.09
CA TYR A 217 -1.94 29.19 1.26
C TYR A 217 -2.42 30.62 1.04
N GLU A 218 -2.99 31.23 2.08
CA GLU A 218 -3.48 32.61 2.02
C GLU A 218 -2.35 33.64 1.81
N SER A 219 -1.16 33.33 2.33
CA SER A 219 0.04 34.17 2.23
C SER A 219 1.31 33.32 2.25
N PHE A 220 2.45 33.93 1.93
CA PHE A 220 3.74 33.25 2.07
C PHE A 220 4.11 33.02 3.55
N ASP A 221 3.71 33.91 4.46
CA ASP A 221 3.90 33.72 5.89
C ASP A 221 3.16 32.48 6.41
N ALA A 222 1.91 32.25 5.97
CA ALA A 222 1.17 31.03 6.30
C ALA A 222 1.87 29.77 5.76
N PHE A 223 2.52 29.86 4.59
CA PHE A 223 3.34 28.76 4.09
C PHE A 223 4.58 28.51 4.97
N LEU A 224 5.20 29.57 5.51
CA LEU A 224 6.35 29.46 6.42
C LEU A 224 6.00 28.92 7.82
N GLU A 225 4.71 28.89 8.19
CA GLU A 225 4.25 28.14 9.36
C GLU A 225 4.49 26.63 9.15
N ASP A 226 4.25 26.14 7.93
CA ASP A 226 4.34 24.72 7.57
C ASP A 226 5.70 24.28 7.03
N PHE A 227 6.45 25.19 6.42
CA PHE A 227 7.70 24.89 5.72
C PHE A 227 8.87 25.79 6.16
N SER A 228 10.07 25.23 6.17
CA SER A 228 11.32 25.99 6.26
C SER A 228 11.96 26.10 4.88
N THR A 229 12.36 27.29 4.45
CA THR A 229 13.05 27.54 3.16
C THR A 229 13.82 28.87 3.20
N SER A 230 14.78 29.06 2.28
CA SER A 230 15.44 30.34 2.03
C SER A 230 14.68 31.28 1.09
N ALA A 231 13.60 30.84 0.43
CA ALA A 231 12.79 31.70 -0.42
C ALA A 231 12.06 32.78 0.38
N GLU A 232 11.95 33.99 -0.18
CA GLU A 232 11.24 35.13 0.42
C GLU A 232 9.79 35.26 -0.08
N ASN A 233 9.43 34.53 -1.13
CA ASN A 233 8.08 34.51 -1.70
C ASN A 233 7.84 33.23 -2.52
N PHE A 234 6.60 33.01 -2.97
CA PHE A 234 6.25 31.84 -3.77
C PHE A 234 6.98 31.77 -5.12
N ASP A 235 7.31 32.88 -5.78
CA ASP A 235 8.02 32.84 -7.07
C ASP A 235 9.45 32.32 -6.93
N GLU A 236 10.13 32.69 -5.85
CA GLU A 236 11.48 32.20 -5.53
C GLU A 236 11.53 30.70 -5.23
N LEU A 237 10.42 30.11 -4.80
CA LEU A 237 10.31 28.66 -4.70
C LEU A 237 10.64 27.98 -6.03
N LEU A 238 10.50 28.61 -7.21
CA LEU A 238 10.94 28.03 -8.49
C LEU A 238 12.44 27.73 -8.55
N HIS A 239 13.25 28.48 -7.79
CA HIS A 239 14.70 28.50 -7.90
C HIS A 239 15.42 27.82 -6.73
N VAL A 240 14.74 27.65 -5.59
CA VAL A 240 15.27 26.90 -4.44
C VAL A 240 14.77 25.45 -4.39
N ARG A 241 15.44 24.62 -3.58
CA ARG A 241 15.13 23.18 -3.37
C ARG A 241 15.17 22.76 -1.90
N ASP A 242 15.28 23.74 -1.00
CA ASP A 242 15.47 23.56 0.43
C ASP A 242 14.16 23.64 1.23
N ALA A 243 13.02 23.83 0.56
CA ALA A 243 11.71 23.85 1.18
C ALA A 243 11.36 22.48 1.75
N VAL A 244 11.37 22.38 3.09
CA VAL A 244 11.09 21.15 3.84
C VAL A 244 9.99 21.37 4.88
N PRO A 245 9.11 20.39 5.12
CA PRO A 245 8.08 20.50 6.16
C PRO A 245 8.69 20.67 7.55
N ARG A 246 8.07 21.54 8.36
CA ARG A 246 8.47 21.80 9.76
C ARG A 246 7.31 21.70 10.77
N SER A 247 6.07 21.58 10.29
CA SER A 247 4.84 21.37 11.07
C SER A 247 4.08 20.17 10.52
N PRO A 248 3.31 19.40 11.31
CA PRO A 248 2.42 18.36 10.81
C PRO A 248 1.28 18.90 9.91
N ASP A 249 0.93 20.18 10.00
CA ASP A 249 -0.20 20.80 9.29
C ASP A 249 0.01 20.85 7.76
N PHE A 250 1.27 20.82 7.31
CA PHE A 250 1.63 20.70 5.89
C PHE A 250 0.97 19.51 5.18
N ARG A 251 0.54 18.49 5.93
CA ARG A 251 -0.09 17.28 5.40
C ARG A 251 -1.36 17.58 4.63
N ASP A 252 -2.06 18.67 4.93
CA ASP A 252 -3.23 19.06 4.13
C ASP A 252 -2.82 19.47 2.72
N ALA A 253 -1.76 20.27 2.60
CA ALA A 253 -1.16 20.61 1.32
C ALA A 253 -0.61 19.36 0.61
N GLU A 254 0.10 18.47 1.31
CA GLU A 254 0.63 17.21 0.77
C GLU A 254 -0.49 16.31 0.22
N ARG A 255 -1.57 16.09 0.99
CA ARG A 255 -2.72 15.26 0.57
C ARG A 255 -3.41 15.86 -0.65
N ALA A 256 -3.62 17.18 -0.67
CA ALA A 256 -4.20 17.88 -1.80
C ALA A 256 -3.31 17.77 -3.05
N TRP A 257 -2.00 17.94 -2.90
CA TRP A 257 -1.02 17.80 -3.97
C TRP A 257 -0.99 16.37 -4.53
N CYS A 258 -0.96 15.35 -3.67
CA CYS A 258 -1.07 13.94 -4.06
C CYS A 258 -2.33 13.70 -4.91
N GLY A 259 -3.45 14.32 -4.56
CA GLY A 259 -4.69 14.28 -5.35
C GLY A 259 -4.53 14.88 -6.76
N ILE A 260 -3.81 15.99 -6.90
CA ILE A 260 -3.53 16.65 -8.19
C ILE A 260 -2.63 15.77 -9.06
N VAL A 261 -1.56 15.20 -8.48
CA VAL A 261 -0.66 14.25 -9.16
C VAL A 261 -1.44 13.01 -9.61
N ALA A 262 -2.27 12.44 -8.73
CA ALA A 262 -3.08 11.27 -9.03
C ALA A 262 -4.10 11.54 -10.14
N ASP A 263 -4.78 12.68 -10.12
CA ASP A 263 -5.73 13.04 -11.18
C ASP A 263 -5.05 13.09 -12.55
N ARG A 264 -3.88 13.75 -12.62
CA ARG A 264 -3.08 13.81 -13.84
C ARG A 264 -2.63 12.43 -14.30
N TYR A 265 -2.11 11.61 -13.37
CA TYR A 265 -1.63 10.26 -13.64
C TYR A 265 -2.74 9.36 -14.20
N TYR A 266 -3.85 9.22 -13.48
CA TYR A 266 -4.92 8.32 -13.88
C TYR A 266 -5.67 8.79 -15.13
N SER A 267 -5.85 10.11 -15.32
CA SER A 267 -6.41 10.67 -16.56
C SER A 267 -5.57 10.26 -17.78
N MET A 268 -4.25 10.35 -17.65
CA MET A 268 -3.31 9.96 -18.69
C MET A 268 -3.31 8.45 -18.95
N CYS A 269 -3.29 7.62 -17.90
CA CYS A 269 -3.38 6.16 -18.02
C CYS A 269 -4.69 5.74 -18.70
N ARG A 270 -5.84 6.30 -18.29
CA ARG A 270 -7.14 6.04 -18.93
C ARG A 270 -7.13 6.41 -20.41
N LYS A 271 -6.63 7.60 -20.76
CA LYS A 271 -6.52 8.02 -22.18
C LYS A 271 -5.64 7.08 -22.99
N ALA A 272 -4.50 6.65 -22.44
CA ALA A 272 -3.58 5.74 -23.10
C ALA A 272 -4.22 4.36 -23.30
N ILE A 273 -4.87 3.81 -22.26
CA ILE A 273 -5.56 2.52 -22.34
C ILE A 273 -6.69 2.58 -23.36
N ARG A 274 -7.61 3.54 -23.22
CA ARG A 274 -8.78 3.65 -24.12
C ARG A 274 -8.41 3.87 -25.59
N LYS A 275 -7.22 4.41 -25.89
CA LYS A 275 -6.71 4.54 -27.26
C LYS A 275 -6.39 3.19 -27.91
N PHE A 276 -5.88 2.23 -27.16
CA PHE A 276 -5.42 0.93 -27.70
C PHE A 276 -6.32 -0.24 -27.28
N ASP A 277 -7.17 -0.03 -26.28
CA ASP A 277 -8.18 -0.96 -25.80
C ASP A 277 -9.42 -0.18 -25.27
N PRO A 278 -10.42 0.04 -26.12
CA PRO A 278 -11.62 0.79 -25.75
C PRO A 278 -12.61 -0.01 -24.89
N HIS A 279 -12.36 -1.30 -24.61
CA HIS A 279 -13.38 -2.22 -24.11
C HIS A 279 -13.11 -2.78 -22.72
N HIS A 280 -11.88 -3.18 -22.39
CA HIS A 280 -11.60 -3.87 -21.12
C HIS A 280 -11.56 -2.94 -19.91
N LEU A 281 -11.75 -3.50 -18.71
CA LEU A 281 -11.80 -2.72 -17.47
C LEU A 281 -10.41 -2.20 -17.08
N ILE A 282 -10.40 -1.07 -16.38
CA ILE A 282 -9.22 -0.54 -15.68
C ILE A 282 -9.42 -0.81 -14.19
N LEU A 283 -8.54 -1.61 -13.59
CA LEU A 283 -8.74 -2.22 -12.27
C LEU A 283 -8.05 -1.46 -11.12
N GLY A 284 -7.49 -0.27 -11.38
CA GLY A 284 -6.76 0.50 -10.38
C GLY A 284 -5.27 0.15 -10.35
N SER A 285 -4.58 0.57 -9.28
CA SER A 285 -3.10 0.54 -9.18
C SER A 285 -2.57 -0.24 -7.97
N ARG A 286 -3.34 -1.21 -7.48
CA ARG A 286 -2.97 -2.15 -6.41
C ARG A 286 -2.35 -1.42 -5.21
N PHE A 287 -3.14 -0.60 -4.53
CA PHE A 287 -2.65 0.17 -3.37
C PHE A 287 -2.20 -0.79 -2.27
N ALA A 288 -1.07 -0.52 -1.60
CA ALA A 288 -0.58 -1.28 -0.46
C ALA A 288 -1.47 -1.00 0.78
N ARG A 289 -2.68 -1.57 0.76
CA ARG A 289 -3.82 -1.36 1.68
C ARG A 289 -4.39 0.07 1.67
N ARG A 290 -3.55 1.10 1.79
CA ARG A 290 -3.92 2.51 1.94
C ARG A 290 -3.22 3.40 0.90
N ALA A 291 -3.75 4.60 0.76
CA ALA A 291 -3.18 5.74 0.03
C ALA A 291 -3.94 7.00 0.47
N PRO A 292 -3.40 8.22 0.29
CA PRO A 292 -4.12 9.43 0.64
C PRO A 292 -5.50 9.47 -0.03
N LEU A 293 -6.56 9.78 0.70
CA LEU A 293 -7.94 9.70 0.19
C LEU A 293 -8.15 10.44 -1.15
N PRO A 294 -7.58 11.63 -1.41
CA PRO A 294 -7.65 12.28 -2.73
C PRO A 294 -7.10 11.42 -3.89
N VAL A 295 -6.07 10.60 -3.64
CA VAL A 295 -5.50 9.65 -4.60
C VAL A 295 -6.49 8.54 -4.94
N ILE A 296 -7.09 7.92 -3.91
CA ILE A 296 -8.06 6.83 -4.11
C ILE A 296 -9.31 7.37 -4.82
N ARG A 297 -9.77 8.58 -4.47
CA ARG A 297 -10.85 9.27 -5.20
C ARG A 297 -10.49 9.52 -6.66
N ALA A 298 -9.26 9.95 -6.96
CA ALA A 298 -8.80 10.09 -8.35
C ALA A 298 -8.78 8.76 -9.10
N CYS A 299 -8.29 7.69 -8.47
CA CYS A 299 -8.34 6.33 -9.03
C CYS A 299 -9.79 5.95 -9.39
N ALA A 300 -10.73 6.14 -8.47
CA ALA A 300 -12.15 5.81 -8.67
C ALA A 300 -12.86 6.63 -9.77
N ARG A 301 -12.37 7.85 -10.07
CA ARG A 301 -12.88 8.66 -11.18
C ARG A 301 -12.53 8.06 -12.54
N TYR A 302 -11.32 7.50 -12.68
CA TYR A 302 -10.78 7.08 -13.97
C TYR A 302 -10.75 5.56 -14.17
N CYS A 303 -10.79 4.78 -13.10
CA CYS A 303 -10.79 3.32 -13.09
C CYS A 303 -12.20 2.78 -12.88
N ASP A 304 -12.45 1.56 -13.36
CA ASP A 304 -13.74 0.88 -13.25
C ASP A 304 -13.86 0.12 -11.91
N VAL A 305 -12.73 -0.33 -11.37
CA VAL A 305 -12.57 -1.00 -10.06
C VAL A 305 -11.38 -0.37 -9.32
N VAL A 306 -11.42 -0.33 -7.99
CA VAL A 306 -10.26 0.04 -7.16
C VAL A 306 -9.66 -1.22 -6.54
N SER A 307 -8.36 -1.41 -6.69
CA SER A 307 -7.65 -2.61 -6.22
C SER A 307 -6.76 -2.33 -5.00
N LEU A 308 -6.79 -3.22 -4.02
CA LEU A 308 -5.98 -3.16 -2.80
C LEU A 308 -5.16 -4.45 -2.63
N ASN A 309 -3.85 -4.32 -2.40
CA ASN A 309 -3.04 -5.39 -1.80
C ASN A 309 -3.28 -5.33 -0.29
N TYR A 310 -3.77 -6.42 0.30
CA TYR A 310 -4.29 -6.43 1.67
C TYR A 310 -3.70 -7.59 2.47
N TYR A 311 -2.56 -7.35 3.09
CA TYR A 311 -1.93 -8.28 4.03
C TYR A 311 -2.35 -7.90 5.46
N ASP A 312 -3.01 -8.83 6.16
CA ASP A 312 -3.47 -8.61 7.53
C ASP A 312 -3.08 -9.78 8.44
N ALA A 313 -2.44 -9.45 9.57
CA ALA A 313 -1.95 -10.43 10.53
C ALA A 313 -3.06 -11.31 11.11
N SER A 314 -4.23 -10.72 11.36
CA SER A 314 -5.33 -11.36 12.08
C SER A 314 -6.10 -12.39 11.26
N GLY A 315 -5.91 -12.41 9.93
CA GLY A 315 -6.77 -13.18 9.04
C GLY A 315 -8.17 -12.57 8.85
N GLN A 316 -8.39 -11.34 9.29
CA GLN A 316 -9.66 -10.61 9.13
C GLN A 316 -9.45 -9.32 8.35
N PRO A 317 -10.27 -9.02 7.32
CA PRO A 317 -10.28 -7.69 6.74
C PRO A 317 -10.92 -6.71 7.73
N ASP A 318 -10.47 -5.46 7.74
CA ASP A 318 -11.11 -4.42 8.56
C ASP A 318 -12.44 -3.99 7.90
N PRO A 319 -13.60 -4.37 8.47
CA PRO A 319 -14.87 -4.07 7.85
C PRO A 319 -15.17 -2.56 7.89
N VAL A 320 -14.73 -1.85 8.93
CA VAL A 320 -14.99 -0.41 9.13
C VAL A 320 -14.20 0.39 8.12
N TYR A 321 -12.92 0.05 7.92
CA TYR A 321 -12.09 0.65 6.88
C TYR A 321 -12.69 0.44 5.49
N LEU A 322 -13.03 -0.79 5.12
CA LEU A 322 -13.56 -1.09 3.78
C LEU A 322 -14.93 -0.45 3.54
N ASP A 323 -15.84 -0.47 4.52
CA ASP A 323 -17.16 0.16 4.44
C ASP A 323 -17.03 1.69 4.31
N THR A 324 -16.11 2.30 5.08
CA THR A 324 -15.84 3.73 5.01
C THR A 324 -15.22 4.09 3.67
N LEU A 325 -14.22 3.34 3.19
CA LEU A 325 -13.57 3.59 1.91
C LEU A 325 -14.57 3.56 0.75
N VAL A 326 -15.40 2.51 0.67
CA VAL A 326 -16.36 2.39 -0.44
C VAL A 326 -17.39 3.52 -0.44
N SER A 327 -17.76 4.04 0.75
CA SER A 327 -18.66 5.20 0.86
C SER A 327 -18.09 6.44 0.19
N GLN A 328 -16.76 6.59 0.18
CA GLN A 328 -16.05 7.74 -0.39
C GLN A 328 -15.85 7.65 -1.91
N ILE A 329 -15.75 6.43 -2.47
CA ILE A 329 -15.38 6.24 -3.88
C ILE A 329 -16.52 5.73 -4.77
N ARG A 330 -17.54 5.08 -4.20
CA ARG A 330 -18.70 4.52 -4.94
C ARG A 330 -18.33 3.60 -6.12
N ARG A 331 -17.14 2.97 -6.07
CA ARG A 331 -16.65 1.95 -7.00
C ARG A 331 -16.49 0.61 -6.27
N PRO A 332 -16.60 -0.53 -6.97
CA PRO A 332 -16.27 -1.82 -6.38
C PRO A 332 -14.78 -1.91 -6.05
N LEU A 333 -14.47 -2.77 -5.08
CA LEU A 333 -13.12 -3.13 -4.66
C LEU A 333 -12.75 -4.52 -5.17
N ILE A 334 -11.47 -4.73 -5.48
CA ILE A 334 -10.88 -6.07 -5.63
C ILE A 334 -9.66 -6.16 -4.70
N ILE A 335 -9.54 -7.27 -3.97
CA ILE A 335 -8.33 -7.54 -3.19
C ILE A 335 -7.33 -8.22 -4.12
N SER A 336 -6.32 -7.47 -4.54
CA SER A 336 -5.43 -7.83 -5.65
C SER A 336 -4.18 -8.60 -5.22
N GLU A 337 -3.91 -8.65 -3.90
CA GLU A 337 -2.95 -9.54 -3.25
C GLU A 337 -3.36 -9.76 -1.79
N PHE A 338 -3.18 -10.97 -1.30
CA PHE A 338 -3.15 -11.33 0.12
C PHE A 338 -2.56 -12.75 0.26
N SER A 339 -1.97 -13.04 1.41
CA SER A 339 -1.53 -14.38 1.82
C SER A 339 -0.97 -14.37 3.24
N TRP A 340 -0.58 -15.55 3.72
CA TRP A 340 0.16 -15.76 4.96
C TRP A 340 1.30 -16.72 4.71
N ARG A 341 2.41 -16.53 5.42
CA ARG A 341 3.59 -17.39 5.41
C ARG A 341 3.50 -18.38 6.57
N ALA A 342 4.11 -19.56 6.47
CA ALA A 342 4.18 -20.50 7.59
C ALA A 342 5.61 -20.91 7.94
N LYS A 343 5.87 -21.08 9.25
CA LYS A 343 7.09 -21.73 9.75
C LYS A 343 7.14 -23.20 9.30
N GLU A 344 6.02 -23.92 9.36
CA GLU A 344 5.85 -25.25 8.73
C GLU A 344 5.87 -25.10 7.20
N ASN A 345 7.04 -25.20 6.56
CA ASN A 345 7.14 -25.19 5.10
C ASN A 345 8.13 -26.24 4.56
N SER A 346 7.88 -26.74 3.34
CA SER A 346 8.70 -27.79 2.71
C SER A 346 9.76 -27.28 1.74
N SER A 347 9.84 -25.96 1.57
CA SER A 347 10.83 -25.28 0.71
C SER A 347 12.09 -24.88 1.47
N GLY A 348 12.06 -24.85 2.81
CA GLY A 348 13.17 -24.32 3.62
C GLY A 348 13.21 -22.79 3.68
N CYS A 349 12.12 -22.12 3.33
CA CYS A 349 11.99 -20.67 3.41
C CYS A 349 12.15 -20.22 4.86
N PRO A 350 13.11 -19.33 5.17
CA PRO A 350 13.28 -18.80 6.52
C PRO A 350 12.22 -17.75 6.87
N ASN A 351 11.51 -17.19 5.88
CA ASN A 351 10.47 -16.14 6.05
C ASN A 351 10.99 -14.90 6.79
N THR A 352 12.24 -14.51 6.55
CA THR A 352 12.87 -13.35 7.22
C THR A 352 12.53 -12.03 6.53
N ARG A 353 12.14 -12.05 5.26
CA ARG A 353 11.75 -10.86 4.49
C ARG A 353 10.46 -11.11 3.72
N GLY A 354 9.61 -10.09 3.65
CA GLY A 354 8.36 -10.12 2.90
C GLY A 354 7.17 -9.54 3.64
N ALA A 355 6.09 -9.33 2.90
CA ALA A 355 4.81 -8.89 3.44
C ALA A 355 4.14 -9.96 4.34
N ALA A 356 3.13 -9.52 5.09
CA ALA A 356 2.34 -10.35 6.00
C ALA A 356 3.12 -10.99 7.17
N VAL A 357 2.38 -11.58 8.09
CA VAL A 357 2.95 -12.31 9.24
C VAL A 357 3.27 -13.76 8.88
N THR A 358 4.20 -14.34 9.65
CA THR A 358 4.54 -15.76 9.57
C THR A 358 3.79 -16.53 10.65
N VAL A 359 2.80 -17.32 10.25
CA VAL A 359 2.02 -18.17 11.14
C VAL A 359 2.75 -19.49 11.46
N PRO A 360 2.40 -20.21 12.53
CA PRO A 360 3.11 -21.44 12.88
C PRO A 360 2.97 -22.58 11.85
N THR A 361 1.77 -22.77 11.29
CA THR A 361 1.42 -23.99 10.53
C THR A 361 0.73 -23.69 9.19
N GLN A 362 0.78 -24.67 8.27
CA GLN A 362 -0.02 -24.66 7.03
C GLN A 362 -1.53 -24.67 7.32
N GLN A 363 -1.92 -25.30 8.43
CA GLN A 363 -3.30 -25.30 8.91
C GLN A 363 -3.76 -23.87 9.26
N LYS A 364 -2.90 -23.08 9.92
CA LYS A 364 -3.23 -21.69 10.24
C LYS A 364 -3.33 -20.81 9.00
N ARG A 365 -2.50 -21.04 7.96
CA ARG A 365 -2.68 -20.40 6.63
C ARG A 365 -4.07 -20.70 6.06
N ALA A 366 -4.53 -21.95 6.18
CA ALA A 366 -5.84 -22.37 5.70
C ALA A 366 -7.00 -21.70 6.46
N GLU A 367 -6.91 -21.64 7.79
CA GLU A 367 -7.90 -20.96 8.65
C GLU A 367 -7.99 -19.47 8.35
N ASN A 368 -6.84 -18.79 8.22
CA ASN A 368 -6.80 -17.38 7.88
C ASN A 368 -7.40 -17.12 6.49
N PHE A 369 -7.11 -17.97 5.49
CA PHE A 369 -7.74 -17.86 4.17
C PHE A 369 -9.27 -17.96 4.25
N GLU A 370 -9.79 -18.98 4.95
CA GLU A 370 -11.23 -19.17 5.09
C GLU A 370 -11.90 -17.98 5.76
N ALA A 371 -11.34 -17.51 6.88
CA ALA A 371 -11.91 -16.41 7.64
C ALA A 371 -11.90 -15.11 6.81
N PHE A 372 -10.75 -14.80 6.19
CA PHE A 372 -10.56 -13.60 5.41
C PHE A 372 -11.45 -13.55 4.16
N VAL A 373 -11.42 -14.61 3.35
CA VAL A 373 -12.20 -14.67 2.10
C VAL A 373 -13.70 -14.73 2.38
N THR A 374 -14.13 -15.45 3.41
CA THR A 374 -15.54 -15.47 3.81
C THR A 374 -16.02 -14.08 4.23
N ALA A 375 -15.21 -13.35 5.02
CA ALA A 375 -15.51 -11.98 5.42
C ALA A 375 -15.57 -11.03 4.22
N LEU A 376 -14.62 -11.12 3.29
CA LEU A 376 -14.61 -10.33 2.06
C LEU A 376 -15.82 -10.60 1.18
N MET A 377 -16.19 -11.86 0.95
CA MET A 377 -17.33 -12.21 0.10
C MET A 377 -18.66 -11.76 0.70
N LYS A 378 -18.76 -11.61 2.02
CA LYS A 378 -19.94 -10.99 2.66
C LYS A 378 -20.06 -9.48 2.40
N LYS A 379 -19.06 -8.83 1.80
CA LYS A 379 -19.10 -7.41 1.43
C LYS A 379 -19.62 -7.23 0.00
N PRO A 380 -20.71 -6.48 -0.23
CA PRO A 380 -21.42 -6.41 -1.52
C PRO A 380 -20.67 -5.59 -2.57
N TYR A 381 -19.56 -4.95 -2.20
CA TYR A 381 -18.73 -4.15 -3.09
C TYR A 381 -17.40 -4.82 -3.41
N VAL A 382 -17.07 -5.98 -2.83
CA VAL A 382 -15.85 -6.72 -3.15
C VAL A 382 -16.15 -7.70 -4.29
N VAL A 383 -15.61 -7.43 -5.48
CA VAL A 383 -15.88 -8.21 -6.71
C VAL A 383 -14.92 -9.38 -6.91
N GLY A 384 -13.95 -9.56 -6.02
CA GLY A 384 -13.03 -10.69 -6.07
C GLY A 384 -11.82 -10.52 -5.16
N TYR A 385 -10.98 -11.55 -5.19
CA TYR A 385 -9.75 -11.65 -4.41
C TYR A 385 -8.68 -12.46 -5.17
N GLU A 386 -7.41 -12.16 -4.94
CA GLU A 386 -6.28 -12.75 -5.63
C GLU A 386 -5.18 -13.16 -4.65
N TRP A 387 -4.87 -14.47 -4.59
CA TRP A 387 -3.83 -15.02 -3.72
C TRP A 387 -2.44 -14.70 -4.27
N PHE A 388 -1.56 -14.15 -3.43
CA PHE A 388 -0.14 -13.98 -3.75
C PHE A 388 0.68 -15.02 -2.99
N GLN A 389 1.24 -16.06 -3.59
CA GLN A 389 1.34 -16.37 -5.03
C GLN A 389 1.34 -17.88 -5.29
N TYR A 390 1.52 -18.31 -6.55
CA TYR A 390 1.39 -19.71 -6.96
C TYR A 390 2.39 -20.67 -6.29
N PHE A 391 3.68 -20.30 -6.22
CA PHE A 391 4.75 -21.11 -5.64
C PHE A 391 5.50 -20.38 -4.53
N ASP A 392 6.25 -21.12 -3.71
CA ASP A 392 7.15 -20.56 -2.70
C ASP A 392 8.34 -19.85 -3.33
N GLU A 393 8.76 -18.75 -2.73
CA GLU A 393 9.93 -17.98 -3.16
C GLU A 393 11.25 -18.72 -2.87
N PRO A 394 12.37 -18.26 -3.46
CA PRO A 394 13.66 -18.88 -3.25
C PRO A 394 14.04 -18.79 -1.76
N PRO A 395 14.49 -19.87 -1.11
CA PRO A 395 14.94 -19.81 0.27
C PRO A 395 16.08 -18.83 0.51
N ALA A 396 16.98 -18.63 -0.47
CA ALA A 396 18.05 -17.63 -0.38
C ALA A 396 17.56 -16.19 -0.61
N GLY A 397 16.30 -16.03 -1.02
CA GLY A 397 15.67 -14.75 -1.29
C GLY A 397 15.72 -14.32 -2.74
N ARG A 398 14.70 -13.58 -3.19
CA ARG A 398 14.64 -13.02 -4.55
C ARG A 398 15.84 -12.10 -4.82
N SER A 399 16.39 -12.18 -6.02
CA SER A 399 17.57 -11.41 -6.45
C SER A 399 17.45 -9.89 -6.33
N PHE A 400 16.24 -9.33 -6.33
CA PHE A 400 16.02 -7.87 -6.36
C PHE A 400 15.65 -7.23 -5.02
N ASP A 401 15.21 -8.01 -4.02
CA ASP A 401 14.87 -7.49 -2.68
C ASP A 401 15.10 -8.47 -1.51
N GLY A 402 15.48 -9.71 -1.81
CA GLY A 402 15.77 -10.75 -0.83
C GLY A 402 14.53 -11.36 -0.18
N GLU A 403 13.32 -11.15 -0.72
CA GLU A 403 12.11 -11.80 -0.18
C GLU A 403 12.23 -13.33 -0.27
N ASN A 404 11.98 -14.05 0.84
CA ASN A 404 12.28 -15.48 0.97
C ASN A 404 11.14 -16.24 1.66
N SER A 405 9.93 -16.09 1.11
CA SER A 405 8.69 -16.41 1.80
C SER A 405 7.92 -17.64 1.28
N ASN A 406 7.34 -18.40 2.23
CA ASN A 406 6.44 -19.51 1.99
C ASN A 406 4.99 -19.04 1.68
N TYR A 407 4.80 -18.33 0.57
CA TYR A 407 3.46 -17.93 0.13
C TYR A 407 2.76 -18.96 -0.76
N GLY A 408 3.51 -19.92 -1.31
CA GLY A 408 3.07 -20.76 -2.40
C GLY A 408 1.84 -21.60 -2.09
N LEU A 409 1.04 -21.86 -3.12
CA LEU A 409 0.09 -22.96 -3.14
C LEU A 409 0.82 -24.31 -3.33
N VAL A 410 1.99 -24.26 -3.97
CA VAL A 410 2.96 -25.34 -4.10
C VAL A 410 4.31 -24.90 -3.55
N ASP A 411 5.13 -25.85 -3.13
CA ASP A 411 6.52 -25.60 -2.74
C ASP A 411 7.45 -25.46 -3.96
N ILE A 412 8.75 -25.20 -3.73
CA ILE A 412 9.75 -25.06 -4.81
C ILE A 412 9.92 -26.34 -5.67
N PHE A 413 9.42 -27.49 -5.20
CA PHE A 413 9.45 -28.77 -5.90
C PHE A 413 8.12 -29.11 -6.61
N ASP A 414 7.22 -28.14 -6.74
CA ASP A 414 5.87 -28.29 -7.32
C ASP A 414 4.97 -29.26 -6.54
N ARG A 415 5.23 -29.46 -5.24
CA ARG A 415 4.39 -30.28 -4.35
C ARG A 415 3.29 -29.39 -3.73
N PRO A 416 2.00 -29.77 -3.84
CA PRO A 416 0.91 -28.96 -3.31
C PRO A 416 0.84 -28.94 -1.77
N TYR A 417 0.57 -27.77 -1.18
CA TYR A 417 0.23 -27.65 0.24
C TYR A 417 -1.21 -28.11 0.49
N VAL A 418 -1.40 -29.42 0.68
CA VAL A 418 -2.72 -30.09 0.68
C VAL A 418 -3.70 -29.51 1.72
N LYS A 419 -3.23 -29.20 2.93
CA LYS A 419 -4.08 -28.61 4.00
C LYS A 419 -4.71 -27.29 3.55
N LEU A 420 -3.86 -26.38 3.06
CA LEU A 420 -4.29 -25.08 2.52
C LEU A 420 -5.22 -25.26 1.32
N LEU A 421 -4.81 -26.05 0.34
CA LEU A 421 -5.55 -26.22 -0.91
C LEU A 421 -6.91 -26.88 -0.73
N ARG A 422 -7.08 -27.77 0.25
CA ARG A 422 -8.39 -28.34 0.59
C ARG A 422 -9.36 -27.25 1.03
N THR A 423 -8.92 -26.33 1.89
CA THR A 423 -9.73 -25.20 2.35
C THR A 423 -10.00 -24.21 1.23
N ILE A 424 -8.97 -23.81 0.47
CA ILE A 424 -9.12 -22.93 -0.71
C ILE A 424 -10.16 -23.50 -1.68
N SER A 425 -10.05 -24.79 -2.00
CA SER A 425 -10.98 -25.47 -2.92
C SER A 425 -12.43 -25.39 -2.46
N ARG A 426 -12.67 -25.63 -1.17
CA ARG A 426 -14.01 -25.58 -0.57
C ARG A 426 -14.57 -24.16 -0.59
N VAL A 427 -13.81 -23.19 -0.08
CA VAL A 427 -14.25 -21.79 0.03
C VAL A 427 -14.46 -21.16 -1.34
N ASN A 428 -13.57 -21.41 -2.30
CA ASN A 428 -13.70 -20.90 -3.67
C ASN A 428 -14.99 -21.36 -4.36
N ARG A 429 -15.41 -22.62 -4.15
CA ARG A 429 -16.66 -23.16 -4.72
C ARG A 429 -17.91 -22.50 -4.13
N GLU A 430 -17.85 -22.04 -2.88
CA GLU A 430 -18.95 -21.35 -2.22
C GLU A 430 -18.90 -19.82 -2.37
N ALA A 431 -17.80 -19.24 -2.84
CA ALA A 431 -17.58 -17.79 -2.87
C ALA A 431 -18.72 -17.01 -3.57
N ASP A 432 -19.16 -17.45 -4.76
CA ASP A 432 -20.28 -16.81 -5.49
C ASP A 432 -21.60 -16.87 -4.67
N ARG A 433 -21.84 -17.97 -3.94
CA ARG A 433 -23.03 -18.16 -3.10
C ARG A 433 -22.99 -17.32 -1.83
N ILE A 434 -21.82 -17.23 -1.19
CA ILE A 434 -21.60 -16.34 -0.03
C ILE A 434 -21.84 -14.89 -0.47
N HIS A 435 -21.28 -14.49 -1.61
CA HIS A 435 -21.39 -13.12 -2.11
C HIS A 435 -22.81 -12.75 -2.57
N ALA A 436 -23.57 -13.71 -3.12
CA ALA A 436 -25.00 -13.52 -3.38
C ALA A 436 -25.84 -13.22 -2.12
N ARG A 437 -25.32 -13.51 -0.92
CA ARG A 437 -25.95 -13.22 0.38
C ARG A 437 -25.28 -12.07 1.12
N ALA A 438 -24.41 -11.31 0.44
CA ALA A 438 -23.73 -10.16 1.03
C ALA A 438 -24.73 -9.15 1.60
N VAL A 439 -24.43 -8.64 2.79
CA VAL A 439 -25.28 -7.68 3.51
C VAL A 439 -24.86 -6.26 3.17
N ARG A 440 -25.71 -5.27 3.44
CA ARG A 440 -25.37 -3.86 3.18
C ARG A 440 -24.10 -3.44 3.94
N PRO A 441 -23.31 -2.50 3.39
CA PRO A 441 -22.17 -1.93 4.09
C PRO A 441 -22.61 -1.32 5.44
N GLY A 442 -21.72 -1.39 6.43
CA GLY A 442 -21.90 -0.70 7.71
C GLY A 442 -21.84 0.83 7.57
N ARG A 443 -21.98 1.50 8.72
CA ARG A 443 -21.84 2.96 8.80
C ARG A 443 -20.40 3.37 8.45
N ALA A 444 -20.26 4.49 7.73
CA ALA A 444 -18.94 5.06 7.44
C ALA A 444 -18.40 5.82 8.66
N HIS A 445 -17.11 5.65 8.94
CA HIS A 445 -16.37 6.29 10.03
C HIS A 445 -15.14 7.02 9.45
N PRO A 446 -15.28 8.26 8.95
CA PRO A 446 -14.23 8.94 8.18
C PRO A 446 -12.83 8.95 8.81
N ALA A 447 -12.74 8.99 10.14
CA ALA A 447 -11.47 8.96 10.89
C ALA A 447 -10.60 7.73 10.56
N VAL A 448 -11.17 6.58 10.22
CA VAL A 448 -10.39 5.37 9.87
C VAL A 448 -9.68 5.47 8.52
N LEU A 449 -9.93 6.53 7.75
CA LEU A 449 -9.21 6.83 6.50
C LEU A 449 -8.07 7.82 6.71
N ASP A 450 -7.87 8.33 7.93
CA ASP A 450 -6.71 9.15 8.22
C ASP A 450 -5.46 8.26 8.34
N ASP A 451 -4.42 8.66 7.62
CA ASP A 451 -3.13 7.99 7.62
C ASP A 451 -2.28 8.41 8.83
N PHE A 452 -2.58 9.57 9.42
CA PHE A 452 -1.86 10.15 10.56
C PHE A 452 -2.84 10.64 11.63
N PRO A 453 -3.69 9.76 12.21
CA PRO A 453 -4.62 10.18 13.23
C PRO A 453 -3.87 10.74 14.44
N THR A 454 -4.26 11.93 14.89
CA THR A 454 -3.71 12.53 16.09
C THR A 454 -4.37 11.97 17.35
N ALA A 455 -3.68 12.10 18.48
CA ALA A 455 -4.19 11.70 19.78
C ALA A 455 -5.44 12.53 20.14
N CYS A 456 -6.52 11.84 20.54
CA CYS A 456 -7.60 12.49 21.24
C CYS A 456 -7.17 12.70 22.70
N VAL A 457 -6.89 13.93 23.10
CA VAL A 457 -6.59 14.27 24.50
C VAL A 457 -7.83 14.96 25.09
N PRO A 458 -8.37 14.50 26.23
CA PRO A 458 -9.49 15.18 26.88
C PRO A 458 -9.18 16.67 27.12
N PRO A 459 -10.08 17.60 26.75
CA PRO A 459 -9.73 19.00 26.53
C PRO A 459 -9.48 19.84 27.79
N GLU A 460 -9.95 19.41 28.97
CA GLU A 460 -9.77 20.15 30.21
C GLU A 460 -9.06 19.32 31.29
N PRO A 461 -7.98 19.85 31.90
CA PRO A 461 -7.43 19.24 33.09
C PRO A 461 -8.46 19.25 34.23
N PRO A 462 -8.48 18.24 35.11
CA PRO A 462 -9.27 18.28 36.33
C PRO A 462 -8.96 19.57 37.12
N ALA A 463 -9.98 20.13 37.79
CA ALA A 463 -9.81 21.29 38.66
C ALA A 463 -8.66 21.03 39.66
N GLY A 464 -7.63 21.88 39.63
CA GLY A 464 -6.46 21.75 40.51
C GLY A 464 -5.29 20.94 39.96
N PHE A 465 -5.25 20.59 38.66
CA PHE A 465 -4.07 20.00 38.04
C PHE A 465 -2.82 20.87 38.29
N ARG A 466 -1.77 20.26 38.86
CA ARG A 466 -0.47 20.91 39.07
C ARG A 466 0.53 20.33 38.07
N ALA A 467 1.41 21.18 37.56
CA ALA A 467 2.50 20.73 36.70
C ALA A 467 3.31 19.63 37.41
N VAL A 468 3.60 18.56 36.68
CA VAL A 468 4.39 17.44 37.17
C VAL A 468 5.75 17.51 36.51
N GLU A 469 6.78 17.78 37.32
CA GLU A 469 8.15 17.93 36.85
C GLU A 469 9.01 16.75 37.28
N PHE A 470 9.76 16.23 36.31
CA PHE A 470 10.84 15.28 36.51
C PHE A 470 12.16 15.97 36.17
N SER A 471 12.95 16.32 37.18
CA SER A 471 14.22 17.04 37.06
C SER A 471 15.39 16.35 37.78
N ASN A 472 15.21 15.07 38.16
CA ASN A 472 16.29 14.21 38.66
C ASN A 472 16.51 12.99 37.74
N PRO A 473 17.26 13.14 36.63
CA PRO A 473 17.55 12.05 35.69
C PRO A 473 18.23 10.81 36.29
N ALA A 474 18.95 10.95 37.40
CA ALA A 474 19.56 9.81 38.10
C ALA A 474 18.52 8.86 38.73
N ALA A 475 17.28 9.32 38.92
CA ALA A 475 16.18 8.50 39.42
C ALA A 475 15.35 7.84 38.30
N TRP A 476 15.60 8.17 37.02
CA TRP A 476 14.85 7.62 35.90
C TRP A 476 15.31 6.20 35.57
N ARG A 477 14.38 5.33 35.21
CA ARG A 477 14.72 4.08 34.52
C ARG A 477 14.80 4.37 33.03
N VAL A 478 15.91 3.98 32.41
CA VAL A 478 16.20 4.32 31.02
C VAL A 478 16.56 3.04 30.26
N PHE A 479 15.97 2.89 29.07
CA PHE A 479 16.24 1.78 28.17
C PHE A 479 16.58 2.33 26.79
N THR A 480 17.73 1.96 26.25
CA THR A 480 18.08 2.27 24.86
C THR A 480 17.70 1.10 23.96
N TRP A 481 17.33 1.43 22.73
CA TRP A 481 16.96 0.47 21.69
C TRP A 481 17.39 1.01 20.33
N GLY A 482 17.55 0.12 19.35
CA GLY A 482 17.95 0.51 18.00
C GLY A 482 17.92 -0.65 17.02
N ASP A 483 18.12 -0.34 15.75
CA ASP A 483 18.17 -1.30 14.66
C ASP A 483 19.37 -2.25 14.81
N THR A 484 19.14 -3.41 15.42
CA THR A 484 20.19 -4.42 15.65
C THR A 484 20.68 -5.08 14.37
N THR A 485 20.02 -4.84 13.23
CA THR A 485 20.47 -5.33 11.92
C THR A 485 21.51 -4.43 11.27
N ASP A 486 21.69 -3.22 11.80
CA ASP A 486 22.68 -2.25 11.37
C ASP A 486 23.78 -2.10 12.43
N ALA A 487 24.98 -2.55 12.10
CA ALA A 487 26.13 -2.54 12.99
C ALA A 487 26.55 -1.12 13.44
N ASP A 488 26.15 -0.08 12.68
CA ASP A 488 26.46 1.31 13.01
C ASP A 488 25.44 1.93 13.98
N THR A 489 24.34 1.23 14.29
CA THR A 489 23.29 1.73 15.18
C THR A 489 23.57 1.37 16.63
N TYR A 490 23.81 2.37 17.47
CA TYR A 490 23.91 2.22 18.92
C TYR A 490 23.55 3.51 19.65
N LEU A 491 23.08 3.39 20.89
CA LEU A 491 22.81 4.52 21.77
C LEU A 491 23.18 4.16 23.21
N ASP A 492 24.07 4.95 23.79
CA ASP A 492 24.41 4.94 25.21
C ASP A 492 23.61 6.03 25.94
N ALA A 493 23.17 5.71 27.15
CA ALA A 493 22.39 6.60 27.99
C ALA A 493 22.87 6.49 29.44
N ARG A 494 23.33 7.60 30.00
CA ARG A 494 23.92 7.65 31.34
C ARG A 494 23.51 8.92 32.08
N ALA A 495 23.26 8.80 33.39
CA ALA A 495 23.02 9.96 34.23
C ALA A 495 24.36 10.50 34.74
N GLU A 496 24.68 11.76 34.41
CA GLU A 496 25.89 12.48 34.85
C GLU A 496 25.46 13.83 35.44
N ASP A 497 25.88 14.15 36.66
CA ASP A 497 25.63 15.43 37.34
C ASP A 497 24.15 15.90 37.32
N GLY A 498 23.21 14.96 37.46
CA GLY A 498 21.77 15.26 37.43
C GLY A 498 21.24 15.57 36.02
N ILE A 499 21.92 15.09 34.96
CA ILE A 499 21.53 15.23 33.56
C ILE A 499 21.60 13.85 32.89
N LEU A 500 20.60 13.51 32.06
CA LEU A 500 20.70 12.33 31.20
C LEU A 500 21.51 12.67 29.95
N VAL A 501 22.66 12.03 29.78
CA VAL A 501 23.55 12.19 28.63
C VAL A 501 23.31 11.04 27.66
N LEU A 502 23.01 11.38 26.41
CA LEU A 502 22.78 10.46 25.31
C LEU A 502 23.90 10.61 24.28
N GLN A 503 24.60 9.51 23.99
CA GLN A 503 25.67 9.45 22.99
C GLN A 503 25.51 8.23 22.10
N GLY A 504 25.57 8.41 20.79
CA GLY A 504 25.38 7.27 19.90
C GLY A 504 25.45 7.61 18.42
N ASN A 505 25.07 6.63 17.61
CA ASN A 505 24.86 6.75 16.19
C ASN A 505 23.56 6.02 15.82
N SER A 506 22.74 6.65 15.01
CA SER A 506 21.43 6.11 14.59
C SER A 506 21.51 5.19 13.38
N GLY A 507 22.69 5.04 12.76
CA GLY A 507 22.91 4.15 11.61
C GLY A 507 22.09 4.49 10.37
N GLY A 508 22.17 3.69 9.31
CA GLY A 508 21.36 3.81 8.09
C GLY A 508 20.05 3.01 8.12
N GLY A 509 19.81 2.23 9.17
CA GLY A 509 18.61 1.44 9.41
C GLY A 509 17.37 2.26 9.79
N TRP A 510 16.51 1.74 10.67
CA TRP A 510 15.33 2.48 11.16
C TRP A 510 15.60 3.45 12.33
N GLY A 511 16.84 3.53 12.81
CA GLY A 511 17.28 4.47 13.83
C GLY A 511 17.47 3.85 15.20
N CYS A 512 17.57 4.69 16.21
CA CYS A 512 17.63 4.29 17.62
C CYS A 512 16.83 5.25 18.49
N GLY A 513 16.60 4.87 19.74
CA GLY A 513 15.82 5.66 20.67
C GLY A 513 16.07 5.29 22.12
N VAL A 514 15.47 6.10 22.98
CA VAL A 514 15.55 5.95 24.44
C VAL A 514 14.15 6.02 25.02
N SER A 515 13.78 5.00 25.79
CA SER A 515 12.60 5.01 26.66
C SER A 515 13.00 5.47 28.05
N ILE A 516 12.24 6.41 28.60
CA ILE A 516 12.46 7.05 29.89
C ILE A 516 11.21 6.83 30.73
N ILE A 517 11.39 6.20 31.89
CA ILE A 517 10.36 6.00 32.91
C ILE A 517 10.74 6.88 34.11
N PRO A 518 10.11 8.06 34.25
CA PRO A 518 10.54 9.03 35.26
C PRO A 518 10.21 8.66 36.72
N GLU A 519 9.36 7.65 36.96
CA GLU A 519 9.03 7.13 38.30
C GLU A 519 9.28 5.61 38.42
N GLN A 520 9.54 5.11 39.64
CA GLN A 520 10.06 3.76 39.88
C GLN A 520 9.09 2.58 39.62
N SER A 521 7.83 2.79 39.25
CA SER A 521 6.96 1.68 38.83
C SER A 521 5.91 2.11 37.78
N PRO A 522 5.88 1.48 36.60
CA PRO A 522 4.82 1.67 35.60
C PRO A 522 3.46 1.08 36.03
N GLN A 523 3.43 0.28 37.09
CA GLN A 523 2.26 -0.51 37.49
C GLN A 523 1.66 -0.09 38.85
N GLU A 524 2.39 0.64 39.69
CA GLU A 524 1.87 1.15 40.96
C GLU A 524 2.39 2.58 41.21
N THR A 525 1.45 3.49 41.53
CA THR A 525 1.62 4.85 42.09
C THR A 525 2.22 6.02 41.27
N ALA A 526 2.28 5.94 39.93
CA ALA A 526 2.30 7.13 39.04
C ALA A 526 0.93 7.43 38.40
N ALA A 527 0.06 6.43 38.39
CA ALA A 527 -1.22 6.48 37.73
C ALA A 527 -2.08 7.58 38.39
N GLY A 528 -2.41 8.65 37.65
CA GLY A 528 -3.27 9.75 38.11
C GLY A 528 -2.61 11.12 38.30
N LYS A 529 -1.27 11.25 38.44
CA LYS A 529 -0.65 12.59 38.55
C LYS A 529 -0.68 13.38 37.25
N LEU A 530 -0.60 12.66 36.12
CA LEU A 530 -0.58 13.24 34.78
C LEU A 530 -1.99 13.43 34.19
N ALA A 531 -3.05 13.05 34.93
CA ALA A 531 -4.43 13.19 34.49
C ALA A 531 -4.75 14.65 34.15
N GLY A 532 -4.95 14.96 32.87
CA GLY A 532 -5.24 16.32 32.40
C GLY A 532 -4.05 17.06 31.81
N ALA A 533 -2.86 16.45 31.74
CA ALA A 533 -1.75 17.02 31.00
C ALA A 533 -2.18 17.30 29.53
N GLN A 534 -1.82 18.47 29.02
CA GLN A 534 -2.09 18.87 27.63
C GLN A 534 -0.81 19.00 26.81
N ARG A 535 0.33 19.15 27.49
CA ARG A 535 1.64 19.33 26.86
C ARG A 535 2.76 18.77 27.72
N VAL A 536 3.85 18.41 27.04
CA VAL A 536 5.13 18.02 27.65
C VAL A 536 6.19 19.03 27.24
N ILE A 537 6.98 19.49 28.21
CA ILE A 537 8.12 20.36 28.01
C ILE A 537 9.38 19.56 28.30
N ILE A 538 10.32 19.55 27.35
CA ILE A 538 11.61 18.86 27.50
C ILE A 538 12.73 19.86 27.31
N ASP A 539 13.62 19.93 28.30
CA ASP A 539 14.84 20.74 28.19
C ASP A 539 15.97 19.88 27.63
N LEU A 540 16.46 20.31 26.47
CA LEU A 540 17.44 19.60 25.66
C LEU A 540 18.68 20.48 25.47
N GLU A 541 19.86 19.88 25.56
CA GLU A 541 21.11 20.54 25.19
C GLU A 541 21.89 19.65 24.23
N ALA A 542 22.05 20.12 23.00
CA ALA A 542 22.74 19.37 21.95
C ALA A 542 24.12 19.98 21.68
N SER A 543 25.14 19.13 21.50
CA SER A 543 26.48 19.60 21.08
C SER A 543 26.57 19.85 19.58
N ARG A 544 25.63 19.28 18.82
CA ARG A 544 25.49 19.37 17.37
C ARG A 544 24.02 19.33 17.01
N SER A 545 23.64 19.71 15.79
CA SER A 545 22.24 19.56 15.37
C SER A 545 21.82 18.09 15.40
N VAL A 546 20.71 17.79 16.07
CA VAL A 546 20.13 16.44 16.18
C VAL A 546 18.65 16.49 15.81
N GLU A 547 18.19 15.64 14.90
CA GLU A 547 16.77 15.49 14.59
C GLU A 547 16.17 14.36 15.42
N LEU A 548 15.04 14.63 16.08
CA LEU A 548 14.38 13.66 16.94
C LEU A 548 12.86 13.76 16.86
N ARG A 549 12.20 12.74 17.40
CA ARG A 549 10.77 12.70 17.66
C ARG A 549 10.55 12.37 19.13
N PHE A 550 9.60 13.04 19.77
CA PHE A 550 9.13 12.67 21.10
C PHE A 550 8.06 11.58 20.98
N PHE A 551 8.08 10.58 21.85
CA PHE A 551 6.98 9.62 21.95
C PHE A 551 6.47 9.47 23.39
N VAL A 552 5.22 9.01 23.49
CA VAL A 552 4.56 8.63 24.73
C VAL A 552 3.85 7.30 24.53
N ASN A 553 4.05 6.38 25.46
CA ASN A 553 3.41 5.07 25.44
C ASN A 553 2.52 4.91 26.67
N GLU A 554 1.31 4.43 26.45
CA GLU A 554 0.37 4.10 27.51
C GLU A 554 0.70 2.78 28.18
N THR A 555 0.19 2.57 29.39
CA THR A 555 0.22 1.26 30.04
C THR A 555 -0.50 0.23 29.18
N GLY A 556 0.04 -0.98 29.12
CA GLY A 556 -0.46 -2.03 28.22
C GLY A 556 0.09 -1.95 26.80
N HIS A 557 0.97 -0.99 26.48
CA HIS A 557 1.62 -0.92 25.17
C HIS A 557 2.44 -2.18 24.86
N GLY A 558 2.60 -2.43 23.57
CA GLY A 558 3.36 -3.57 23.07
C GLY A 558 3.53 -3.49 21.56
N PRO A 559 4.19 -4.48 20.94
CA PRO A 559 4.26 -4.56 19.49
C PRO A 559 2.85 -4.62 18.86
N PRO A 560 2.63 -4.12 17.64
CA PRO A 560 1.31 -4.01 17.00
C PRO A 560 0.49 -5.31 16.91
N ASP A 561 1.14 -6.46 17.01
CA ASP A 561 0.58 -7.80 16.96
C ASP A 561 0.50 -8.50 18.32
N ALA A 562 0.67 -7.78 19.43
CA ALA A 562 0.53 -8.34 20.77
C ALA A 562 -0.85 -8.99 20.99
N ASP A 563 -0.85 -10.10 21.74
CA ASP A 563 -2.07 -10.85 22.09
C ASP A 563 -3.02 -10.05 23.00
N SER A 564 -2.48 -9.11 23.78
CA SER A 564 -3.23 -8.29 24.74
C SER A 564 -2.58 -6.92 24.91
N TYR A 565 -3.42 -5.91 25.16
CA TYR A 565 -3.02 -4.53 25.48
C TYR A 565 -3.67 -4.05 26.78
N ALA A 566 -3.67 -4.91 27.80
CA ALA A 566 -4.30 -4.61 29.08
C ALA A 566 -3.56 -3.47 29.80
N GLY A 567 -4.04 -2.24 29.63
CA GLY A 567 -3.59 -1.06 30.37
C GLY A 567 -4.38 -0.83 31.65
N VAL A 568 -4.06 0.27 32.33
CA VAL A 568 -4.73 0.70 33.58
C VAL A 568 -5.33 2.09 33.42
N LYS A 569 -6.38 2.38 34.20
CA LYS A 569 -7.01 3.71 34.26
C LYS A 569 -7.54 4.25 32.92
N GLY A 570 -8.06 3.37 32.07
CA GLY A 570 -8.64 3.72 30.78
C GLY A 570 -7.73 3.40 29.60
N ALA A 571 -6.41 3.51 29.82
CA ALA A 571 -5.40 3.20 28.82
C ALA A 571 -5.59 1.80 28.25
N ASP A 572 -5.46 1.69 26.92
CA ASP A 572 -5.57 0.44 26.20
C ASP A 572 -4.33 0.15 25.34
N GLY A 573 -3.19 0.72 25.75
CA GLY A 573 -1.86 0.35 25.27
C GLY A 573 -1.44 1.07 24.00
N GLU A 574 -1.97 2.26 23.76
CA GLU A 574 -1.63 3.03 22.58
C GLU A 574 -0.28 3.73 22.73
N ALA A 575 0.32 4.04 21.59
CA ALA A 575 1.57 4.77 21.53
C ALA A 575 1.39 5.93 20.56
N TYR A 576 1.98 7.08 20.92
CA TYR A 576 1.89 8.30 20.13
C TYR A 576 3.26 8.93 19.97
N ILE A 577 3.49 9.59 18.83
CA ILE A 577 4.79 10.14 18.43
C ILE A 577 4.61 11.51 17.77
N SER A 578 5.52 12.44 18.07
CA SER A 578 5.49 13.80 17.53
C SER A 578 5.91 13.84 16.07
N PHE A 579 5.64 14.97 15.41
CA PHE A 579 6.36 15.33 14.19
C PHE A 579 7.87 15.47 14.46
N PRO A 580 8.77 15.18 13.50
CA PRO A 580 10.20 15.40 13.66
C PRO A 580 10.55 16.86 13.98
N VAL A 581 11.45 17.06 14.94
CA VAL A 581 12.00 18.37 15.30
C VAL A 581 13.51 18.34 15.24
N THR A 582 14.12 19.43 14.77
CA THR A 582 15.58 19.59 14.78
C THR A 582 16.00 20.41 16.00
N VAL A 583 16.87 19.82 16.82
CA VAL A 583 17.52 20.47 17.98
C VAL A 583 18.85 21.05 17.53
N PRO A 584 19.00 22.39 17.41
CA PRO A 584 20.28 22.98 17.08
C PRO A 584 21.25 22.90 18.27
N PRO A 585 22.55 23.19 18.07
CA PRO A 585 23.50 23.26 19.15
C PRO A 585 23.08 24.24 20.25
N GLY A 586 23.42 23.92 21.50
CA GLY A 586 23.05 24.70 22.68
C GLY A 586 21.82 24.17 23.40
N ARG A 587 21.36 24.94 24.40
CA ARG A 587 20.25 24.56 25.28
C ARG A 587 18.93 25.20 24.81
N HIS A 588 17.90 24.37 24.69
CA HIS A 588 16.57 24.74 24.19
C HIS A 588 15.48 23.99 24.97
N SER A 589 14.31 24.60 25.10
CA SER A 589 13.12 23.95 25.66
C SER A 589 12.11 23.67 24.54
N TYR A 590 11.72 22.41 24.39
CA TYR A 590 10.75 21.98 23.40
C TYR A 590 9.39 21.74 24.05
N VAL A 591 8.33 22.24 23.44
CA VAL A 591 6.95 22.03 23.89
C VAL A 591 6.25 21.12 22.88
N PHE A 592 5.81 19.95 23.33
CA PHE A 592 5.00 19.03 22.55
C PHE A 592 3.57 19.08 23.08
N ARG A 593 2.61 19.53 22.26
CA ARG A 593 1.19 19.42 22.63
C ARG A 593 0.77 17.97 22.42
N LEU A 594 0.15 17.38 23.43
CA LEU A 594 -0.22 15.97 23.40
C LEU A 594 -1.26 15.68 22.31
N CYS A 595 -2.16 16.63 22.03
CA CYS A 595 -3.17 16.52 20.97
C CYS A 595 -2.61 16.59 19.54
N GLU A 596 -1.34 16.96 19.37
CA GLU A 596 -0.65 16.98 18.08
C GLU A 596 0.17 15.72 17.82
N LEU A 597 0.33 14.86 18.83
CA LEU A 597 1.02 13.59 18.66
C LEU A 597 0.19 12.67 17.77
N GLU A 598 0.85 11.99 16.86
CA GLU A 598 0.23 11.02 15.96
C GLU A 598 0.26 9.64 16.57
N LYS A 599 -0.77 8.84 16.30
CA LYS A 599 -0.72 7.41 16.64
C LYS A 599 0.49 6.77 15.98
N ASN A 600 1.34 6.13 16.79
CA ASN A 600 2.50 5.43 16.30
C ASN A 600 2.06 4.15 15.60
N THR A 601 2.20 4.10 14.26
CA THR A 601 1.76 2.93 13.49
C THR A 601 2.72 1.75 13.58
N ALA A 602 3.92 1.95 14.12
CA ALA A 602 4.93 0.91 14.28
C ALA A 602 4.91 0.24 15.66
N TYR A 603 4.17 0.80 16.63
CA TYR A 603 4.17 0.31 18.01
C TYR A 603 2.88 0.68 18.75
N GLY A 604 2.47 -0.07 19.76
CA GLY A 604 1.25 0.14 20.53
C GLY A 604 -0.01 -0.44 19.90
N ASN A 605 -1.13 -0.31 20.61
CA ASN A 605 -2.41 -0.87 20.22
C ASN A 605 -3.02 -0.17 19.00
N GLN A 606 -2.90 -0.79 17.83
CA GLN A 606 -3.46 -0.24 16.59
C GLN A 606 -4.99 -0.26 16.52
N ARG A 607 -5.65 -0.90 17.49
CA ARG A 607 -7.11 -1.09 17.57
C ARG A 607 -7.75 -0.45 18.82
N GLY A 608 -6.98 0.33 19.58
CA GLY A 608 -7.47 1.03 20.75
C GLY A 608 -8.44 2.16 20.41
N ASN A 609 -8.90 2.85 21.46
CA ASN A 609 -9.94 3.87 21.39
C ASN A 609 -9.47 5.20 20.76
N GLY A 610 -8.16 5.39 20.55
CA GLY A 610 -7.55 6.59 19.97
C GLY A 610 -7.46 7.78 20.94
N ILE A 611 -7.63 7.53 22.24
CA ILE A 611 -7.55 8.51 23.31
C ILE A 611 -6.18 8.33 23.97
N LEU A 612 -5.44 9.43 24.15
CA LEU A 612 -4.25 9.40 24.98
C LEU A 612 -4.65 9.61 26.44
N ASP A 613 -4.78 8.50 27.15
CA ASP A 613 -5.09 8.43 28.58
C ASP A 613 -3.89 8.88 29.41
N THR A 614 -3.77 10.20 29.59
CA THR A 614 -2.64 10.83 30.29
C THR A 614 -2.39 10.27 31.70
N GLN A 615 -3.45 9.84 32.40
CA GLN A 615 -3.39 9.17 33.69
C GLN A 615 -2.78 7.76 33.67
N GLY A 616 -2.66 7.17 32.48
CA GLY A 616 -2.14 5.85 32.19
C GLY A 616 -0.89 5.88 31.31
N ILE A 617 -0.15 6.99 31.26
CA ILE A 617 1.17 7.03 30.59
C ILE A 617 2.15 6.13 31.34
N ALA A 618 2.77 5.18 30.63
CA ALA A 618 3.77 4.27 31.18
C ALA A 618 5.19 4.80 30.99
N GLU A 619 5.49 5.35 29.82
CA GLU A 619 6.81 5.89 29.49
C GLU A 619 6.73 6.99 28.45
N VAL A 620 7.80 7.78 28.40
CA VAL A 620 8.05 8.76 27.35
C VAL A 620 9.44 8.52 26.77
N GLY A 621 9.75 9.10 25.62
CA GLY A 621 11.09 8.97 25.11
C GLY A 621 11.36 9.77 23.86
N LEU A 622 12.55 9.52 23.31
CA LEU A 622 13.05 10.18 22.12
C LEU A 622 13.45 9.11 21.09
N VAL A 623 13.07 9.33 19.83
CA VAL A 623 13.51 8.54 18.67
C VAL A 623 14.36 9.43 17.79
N PHE A 624 15.51 8.95 17.34
CA PHE A 624 16.43 9.68 16.47
C PHE A 624 16.27 9.19 15.03
N THR A 625 16.11 10.13 14.10
CA THR A 625 16.11 9.85 12.66
C THR A 625 17.42 9.13 12.26
N PRO A 626 17.41 8.16 11.34
CA PRO A 626 18.62 7.51 10.85
C PRO A 626 19.65 8.49 10.28
N GLY A 627 20.93 8.13 10.33
CA GLY A 627 22.04 8.76 9.61
C GLY A 627 22.74 9.88 10.38
N GLN A 628 22.55 9.96 11.69
CA GLN A 628 23.14 11.01 12.53
C GLN A 628 23.88 10.46 13.75
N VAL A 629 24.92 11.19 14.13
CA VAL A 629 25.62 11.02 15.41
C VAL A 629 24.91 11.83 16.48
N ILE A 630 24.60 11.18 17.60
CA ILE A 630 23.80 11.71 18.69
C ILE A 630 24.73 12.21 19.79
N SER A 631 24.52 13.45 20.22
CA SER A 631 25.13 14.03 21.42
C SER A 631 24.13 15.01 22.00
N LEU A 632 23.31 14.50 22.91
CA LEU A 632 22.15 15.20 23.46
C LEU A 632 22.10 15.00 24.97
N LYS A 633 21.78 16.06 25.70
CA LYS A 633 21.53 16.03 27.13
C LYS A 633 20.07 16.34 27.40
N VAL A 634 19.46 15.63 28.35
CA VAL A 634 18.09 15.85 28.82
C VAL A 634 18.13 16.17 30.31
N SER A 635 17.74 17.39 30.69
CA SER A 635 17.80 17.83 32.09
C SER A 635 16.43 17.84 32.78
N ARG A 636 15.34 17.97 32.01
CA ARG A 636 13.98 18.09 32.55
C ARG A 636 12.93 17.56 31.60
N ILE A 637 11.93 16.88 32.17
CA ILE A 637 10.66 16.54 31.51
C ILE A 637 9.53 17.06 32.40
N CYS A 638 8.66 17.92 31.87
CA CYS A 638 7.60 18.56 32.64
C CYS A 638 6.24 18.45 31.91
N PHE A 639 5.25 17.88 32.57
CA PHE A 639 3.87 17.81 32.08
C PHE A 639 3.06 18.98 32.63
N ARG A 640 2.36 19.70 31.76
CA ARG A 640 1.53 20.85 32.13
C ARG A 640 0.13 20.75 31.54
N GLY A 641 -0.83 21.40 32.19
CA GLY A 641 -2.13 21.70 31.61
C GLY A 641 -2.03 22.76 30.50
N SER A 642 -3.20 23.18 30.02
CA SER A 642 -3.38 24.20 28.95
C SER A 642 -2.47 25.41 29.10
#